data_AF-A0AAV0L3B1-F1
#
_entry.id   AF-A0AAV0L3B1-F1
#
_cell.length_a   1.000
_cell.length_b   1.000
_cell.length_c   1.000
_cell.angle_alpha   90.00
_cell.angle_beta   90.00
_cell.angle_gamma   90.00
#
_symmetry.space_group_name_H-M   'P 1'
#
loop_
_entity.id
_entity.type
_entity.pdbx_description
1 polymer ?
#
loop_
_entity_poly.entity_id
_entity_poly.type
_entity_poly.pdbx_seq_one_letter_code
_entity_poly.pdbx_strand_id
1 'polypeptide(L)'
;MDDLGNMSTCRMHDLMHDLVDSMGGEKIMRSSDSICLENISLTTCHLAITGDRNDGSREDYYGDHEPGNPCKVRTLICLKNLSNKELKQICRNFLRLRVLVIIEGSNSECNASSLDASLILSSVHKLKHLRYLGLGGSGGEKIPNSVATLVNMQVLKLVDFWRLKELPRDIKTLVNLKHLELDSEYVVLNHVPKGIGELKFLQTLSTFVVGKTVGAGLDELKGLNALSGKLTIEGLAHANTPREGVYVLKEKLYLQSLVLDWGRDCDRDVDGVTLLSTRDEGMLEMLWPHSNLKSLMIRGGGVYQGAKLPNWLSGLTSLVEFSLIDCKRFEYLPQLHQMFSLIKLTIQNCPLLKGIKEEDDNWPRFHCLSSLCIKGCPMLTRLPTFPTLEGELQLDNVSLAPFARTIKMKMRRALIHPLSNLTKLALSDMDDDLESLSHHDFKNCLISIQDLTIEQCGRGVKLPGSLCSSIYLIDIALFRCKMVEYLPPLHELPSLKMLTIADCPNLKGCWWKKQQATEEDWPHFLRLSYLSIRCCPKLTRIPLFPTLEGGLLLEKTSGQALVRTMKMKRTALVAPLSKLKEMIIAGIDDLESLPEEGICNLTSLQEFVIWECPRLASLPPAMRHLTSLPSLRVNDCEKLTERCKEEDWPNISHIPYILLNYKELQNLGTEVFLFSSAIYYAIQSLLTKLSFFPPSCMDRRATMIEAARCYALPLL
;
A
#
# COMPACT_ATOMS: atom_id res chain seq x y z
N MET A 1 -5.07 17.73 -2.17
CA MET A 1 -4.21 17.58 -3.36
C MET A 1 -3.19 16.50 -3.05
N ASP A 2 -2.81 15.66 -4.01
CA ASP A 2 -1.72 14.70 -3.86
C ASP A 2 -0.35 15.41 -3.79
N ASP A 3 0.73 14.64 -3.60
CA ASP A 3 2.11 15.14 -3.52
C ASP A 3 2.58 15.84 -4.82
N LEU A 4 1.83 15.73 -5.92
CA LEU A 4 2.09 16.39 -7.20
C LEU A 4 1.26 17.68 -7.39
N GLY A 5 0.38 18.00 -6.43
CA GLY A 5 -0.53 19.15 -6.45
C GLY A 5 -1.85 18.89 -7.18
N ASN A 6 -2.17 17.63 -7.52
CA ASN A 6 -3.41 17.28 -8.21
C ASN A 6 -4.56 17.13 -7.21
N MET A 7 -5.74 17.66 -7.53
CA MET A 7 -6.93 17.45 -6.69
C MET A 7 -7.49 16.04 -6.92
N SER A 8 -7.33 15.16 -5.94
CA SER A 8 -7.85 13.78 -5.97
C SER A 8 -9.31 13.66 -5.52
N THR A 9 -9.76 14.54 -4.63
CA THR A 9 -11.14 14.57 -4.12
C THR A 9 -11.61 16.01 -3.96
N CYS A 10 -12.85 16.30 -4.39
CA CYS A 10 -13.50 17.58 -4.16
C CYS A 10 -14.75 17.34 -3.29
N ARG A 11 -14.85 18.04 -2.16
CA ARG A 11 -16.04 18.00 -1.29
C ARG A 11 -16.99 19.11 -1.74
N MET A 12 -18.18 18.74 -2.21
CA MET A 12 -19.23 19.71 -2.52
C MET A 12 -19.67 20.39 -1.21
N HIS A 13 -19.69 21.72 -1.20
CA HIS A 13 -20.08 22.50 -0.04
C HIS A 13 -21.60 22.38 0.19
N ASP A 14 -22.05 22.33 1.45
CA ASP A 14 -23.47 22.11 1.80
C ASP A 14 -24.41 23.13 1.13
N LEU A 15 -24.00 24.41 1.03
CA LEU A 15 -24.70 25.45 0.26
C LEU A 15 -24.94 25.12 -1.23
N MET A 16 -24.03 24.38 -1.87
CA MET A 16 -24.22 23.90 -3.26
C MET A 16 -25.19 22.73 -3.30
N HIS A 17 -25.22 21.89 -2.27
CA HIS A 17 -26.22 20.83 -2.10
C HIS A 17 -27.61 21.43 -1.89
N ASP A 18 -27.76 22.40 -0.98
CA ASP A 18 -29.01 23.12 -0.71
C ASP A 18 -29.52 23.89 -1.94
N LEU A 19 -28.60 24.48 -2.73
CA LEU A 19 -28.92 25.12 -3.99
C LEU A 19 -29.42 24.10 -5.04
N VAL A 20 -28.81 22.91 -5.10
CA VAL A 20 -29.25 21.83 -6.00
C VAL A 20 -30.61 21.30 -5.59
N ASP A 21 -30.90 21.15 -4.30
CA ASP A 21 -32.23 20.73 -3.83
C ASP A 21 -33.28 21.83 -4.04
N SER A 22 -32.93 23.10 -3.84
CA SER A 22 -33.80 24.27 -4.08
C SER A 22 -34.12 24.50 -5.57
N MET A 23 -33.15 24.31 -6.47
CA MET A 23 -33.33 24.45 -7.92
C MET A 23 -33.77 23.16 -8.63
N GLY A 24 -33.61 22.01 -7.97
CA GLY A 24 -33.88 20.68 -8.51
C GLY A 24 -35.36 20.40 -8.73
N GLY A 25 -36.22 20.82 -7.80
CA GLY A 25 -37.68 20.68 -7.89
C GLY A 25 -38.14 19.32 -8.44
N GLU A 26 -39.14 19.33 -9.33
CA GLU A 26 -39.64 18.11 -10.02
C GLU A 26 -38.67 17.50 -11.06
N LYS A 27 -37.55 18.17 -11.37
CA LYS A 27 -36.60 17.72 -12.40
C LYS A 27 -35.62 16.68 -11.89
N ILE A 28 -35.45 16.54 -10.57
CA ILE A 28 -34.59 15.55 -9.92
C ILE A 28 -35.48 14.55 -9.18
N MET A 29 -35.32 13.27 -9.48
CA MET A 29 -36.00 12.18 -8.80
C MET A 29 -34.96 11.25 -8.18
N ARG A 30 -35.12 10.93 -6.89
CA ARG A 30 -34.37 9.91 -6.18
C ARG A 30 -35.33 8.77 -5.86
N SER A 31 -34.97 7.54 -6.19
CA SER A 31 -35.80 6.36 -5.94
C SER A 31 -35.01 5.30 -5.19
N SER A 32 -35.61 4.75 -4.13
CA SER A 32 -35.07 3.63 -3.36
C SER A 32 -35.44 2.25 -3.92
N ASP A 33 -36.49 2.21 -4.74
CA ASP A 33 -37.15 0.97 -5.16
C ASP A 33 -36.75 0.58 -6.60
N SER A 34 -37.17 -0.60 -7.07
CA SER A 34 -36.98 -1.04 -8.46
C SER A 34 -37.56 -0.04 -9.48
N ILE A 35 -37.07 -0.07 -10.72
CA ILE A 35 -37.45 0.89 -11.77
C ILE A 35 -38.92 0.68 -12.18
N CYS A 36 -39.85 1.29 -11.46
CA CYS A 36 -41.24 1.41 -11.89
C CYS A 36 -41.37 2.64 -12.78
N LEU A 37 -41.33 2.41 -14.11
CA LEU A 37 -41.44 3.44 -15.15
C LEU A 37 -42.71 4.30 -15.01
N GLU A 38 -43.76 3.77 -14.39
CA GLU A 38 -45.03 4.44 -14.14
C GLU A 38 -44.92 5.61 -13.14
N ASN A 39 -43.90 5.61 -12.28
CA ASN A 39 -43.70 6.63 -11.25
C ASN A 39 -42.80 7.79 -11.69
N ILE A 40 -42.26 7.76 -12.92
CA ILE A 40 -41.35 8.81 -13.40
C ILE A 40 -42.19 9.97 -13.95
N SER A 41 -42.08 11.15 -13.32
CA SER A 41 -42.73 12.36 -13.82
C SER A 41 -42.22 12.74 -15.23
N LEU A 42 -43.13 13.26 -16.06
CA LEU A 42 -42.83 13.75 -17.41
C LEU A 42 -41.84 14.94 -17.42
N THR A 43 -41.61 15.58 -16.27
CA THR A 43 -40.67 16.70 -16.09
C THR A 43 -39.28 16.26 -15.62
N THR A 44 -39.11 15.01 -15.18
CA THR A 44 -37.86 14.49 -14.62
C THR A 44 -36.74 14.45 -15.66
N CYS A 45 -35.61 15.07 -15.32
CA CYS A 45 -34.41 15.16 -16.14
C CYS A 45 -33.20 14.43 -15.53
N HIS A 46 -33.17 14.29 -14.21
CA HIS A 46 -32.11 13.62 -13.46
C HIS A 46 -32.74 12.55 -12.56
N LEU A 47 -32.32 11.30 -12.75
CA LEU A 47 -32.81 10.16 -12.00
C LEU A 47 -31.64 9.51 -11.27
N ALA A 48 -31.75 9.37 -9.95
CA ALA A 48 -30.81 8.62 -9.13
C ALA A 48 -31.53 7.45 -8.46
N ILE A 49 -30.96 6.26 -8.55
CA ILE A 49 -31.49 5.03 -7.94
C ILE A 49 -30.50 4.55 -6.90
N THR A 50 -30.94 4.47 -5.65
CA THR A 50 -30.12 4.14 -4.49
C THR A 50 -30.85 3.12 -3.63
N GLY A 51 -30.47 1.85 -3.67
CA GLY A 51 -31.17 0.83 -2.87
C GLY A 51 -30.31 -0.37 -2.53
N ASP A 52 -30.31 -0.75 -1.26
CA ASP A 52 -29.72 -1.99 -0.77
C ASP A 52 -30.59 -3.19 -1.15
N ARG A 53 -29.96 -4.29 -1.58
CA ARG A 53 -30.63 -5.59 -1.66
C ARG A 53 -30.80 -6.11 -0.24
N ASN A 54 -31.91 -5.76 0.42
CA ASN A 54 -32.32 -6.42 1.66
C ASN A 54 -33.80 -6.81 1.72
N ASP A 55 -34.55 -6.74 0.62
CA ASP A 55 -35.88 -7.35 0.59
C ASP A 55 -35.93 -8.49 -0.44
N GLY A 56 -36.00 -9.70 0.09
CA GLY A 56 -36.18 -10.94 -0.66
C GLY A 56 -37.61 -11.13 -1.17
N SER A 57 -38.26 -10.07 -1.66
CA SER A 57 -39.64 -10.17 -2.11
C SER A 57 -39.89 -9.50 -3.47
N ARG A 58 -40.56 -10.29 -4.32
CA ARG A 58 -41.21 -10.00 -5.61
C ARG A 58 -40.34 -9.94 -6.87
N GLU A 59 -40.24 -11.11 -7.50
CA GLU A 59 -40.33 -11.22 -8.95
C GLU A 59 -41.70 -10.70 -9.42
N ASP A 60 -41.86 -9.38 -9.54
CA ASP A 60 -43.05 -8.84 -10.19
C ASP A 60 -42.95 -9.07 -11.70
N TYR A 61 -43.96 -9.76 -12.23
CA TYR A 61 -44.19 -10.02 -13.64
C TYR A 61 -44.31 -8.68 -14.40
N TYR A 62 -43.27 -8.29 -15.15
CA TYR A 62 -43.35 -7.20 -16.11
C TYR A 62 -43.83 -7.73 -17.45
N GLY A 63 -45.07 -7.39 -17.83
CA GLY A 63 -45.57 -7.57 -19.18
C GLY A 63 -44.83 -6.66 -20.16
N ASP A 64 -44.64 -7.13 -21.40
CA ASP A 64 -44.20 -6.33 -22.55
C ASP A 64 -45.25 -5.24 -22.85
N HIS A 65 -45.24 -4.15 -22.09
CA HIS A 65 -46.05 -2.97 -22.40
C HIS A 65 -45.27 -2.04 -23.33
N GLU A 66 -45.95 -1.60 -24.40
CA GLU A 66 -45.45 -0.61 -25.35
C GLU A 66 -44.98 0.67 -24.63
N PRO A 67 -43.93 1.34 -25.13
CA PRO A 67 -43.34 2.49 -24.45
C PRO A 67 -44.32 3.66 -24.42
N GLY A 68 -44.95 3.87 -23.26
CA GLY A 68 -45.57 5.15 -22.91
C GLY A 68 -44.55 6.28 -23.07
N ASN A 69 -45.02 7.39 -23.65
CA ASN A 69 -44.32 8.65 -24.00
C ASN A 69 -42.82 8.78 -23.63
N PRO A 70 -41.93 9.18 -24.56
CA PRO A 70 -40.48 9.18 -24.35
C PRO A 70 -40.06 10.06 -23.17
N CYS A 71 -39.55 9.42 -22.11
CA CYS A 71 -39.02 10.07 -20.91
C CYS A 71 -37.94 11.12 -21.25
N LYS A 72 -38.02 12.30 -20.61
CA LYS A 72 -37.07 13.42 -20.83
C LYS A 72 -35.75 13.27 -20.06
N VAL A 73 -35.54 12.16 -19.37
CA VAL A 73 -34.36 11.89 -18.54
C VAL A 73 -33.07 12.03 -19.36
N ARG A 74 -32.13 12.82 -18.82
CA ARG A 74 -30.81 13.11 -19.41
C ARG A 74 -29.67 12.56 -18.56
N THR A 75 -29.89 12.39 -17.26
CA THR A 75 -28.91 11.81 -16.34
C THR A 75 -29.56 10.65 -15.60
N LEU A 76 -28.90 9.49 -15.65
CA LEU A 76 -29.24 8.33 -14.83
C LEU A 76 -28.00 7.91 -14.05
N ILE A 77 -28.14 7.87 -12.72
CA ILE A 77 -27.13 7.33 -11.81
C ILE A 77 -27.77 6.17 -11.06
N CYS A 78 -27.19 5.00 -11.18
CA CYS A 78 -27.64 3.81 -10.47
C CYS A 78 -26.51 3.30 -9.58
N LEU A 79 -26.80 3.23 -8.27
CA LEU A 79 -25.90 2.71 -7.25
C LEU A 79 -26.44 1.37 -6.69
N LYS A 80 -27.18 0.63 -7.51
CA LYS A 80 -27.82 -0.66 -7.18
C LYS A 80 -27.46 -1.68 -8.25
N ASN A 81 -27.38 -2.95 -7.85
CA ASN A 81 -27.21 -4.07 -8.77
C ASN A 81 -28.49 -4.29 -9.60
N LEU A 82 -28.46 -3.88 -10.87
CA LEU A 82 -29.57 -3.97 -11.83
C LEU A 82 -29.60 -5.31 -12.55
N SER A 83 -30.73 -5.98 -12.69
CA SER A 83 -30.82 -7.17 -13.53
C SER A 83 -30.61 -6.86 -15.04
N ASN A 84 -30.20 -7.88 -15.81
CA ASN A 84 -30.05 -7.77 -17.27
C ASN A 84 -31.33 -7.29 -17.98
N LYS A 85 -32.52 -7.59 -17.44
CA LYS A 85 -33.81 -7.17 -17.99
C LYS A 85 -34.05 -5.68 -17.77
N GLU A 86 -33.82 -5.18 -16.56
CA GLU A 86 -33.93 -3.75 -16.21
C GLU A 86 -33.00 -2.89 -17.07
N LEU A 87 -31.77 -3.35 -17.33
CA LEU A 87 -30.80 -2.66 -18.16
C LEU A 87 -31.23 -2.53 -19.63
N LYS A 88 -31.78 -3.61 -20.20
CA LYS A 88 -32.36 -3.56 -21.56
C LYS A 88 -33.52 -2.59 -21.63
N GLN A 89 -34.31 -2.50 -20.57
CA GLN A 89 -35.43 -1.57 -20.48
C GLN A 89 -34.96 -0.11 -20.39
N ILE A 90 -33.94 0.16 -19.58
CA ILE A 90 -33.28 1.49 -19.51
C ILE A 90 -32.82 1.92 -20.91
N CYS A 91 -32.10 1.06 -21.62
CA CYS A 91 -31.58 1.37 -22.95
C CYS A 91 -32.67 1.55 -24.02
N ARG A 92 -33.87 1.00 -23.80
CA ARG A 92 -35.04 1.18 -24.68
C ARG A 92 -35.80 2.47 -24.39
N ASN A 93 -35.95 2.82 -23.12
CA ASN A 93 -36.86 3.89 -22.69
C ASN A 93 -36.20 5.27 -22.59
N PHE A 94 -34.90 5.32 -22.24
CA PHE A 94 -34.21 6.59 -21.98
C PHE A 94 -33.29 7.02 -23.13
N LEU A 95 -33.82 7.08 -24.35
CA LEU A 95 -33.03 7.39 -25.57
C LEU A 95 -32.38 8.79 -25.57
N ARG A 96 -32.81 9.69 -24.67
CA ARG A 96 -32.28 11.06 -24.52
C ARG A 96 -31.16 11.18 -23.46
N LEU A 97 -30.72 10.06 -22.88
CA LEU A 97 -29.64 10.06 -21.90
C LEU A 97 -28.36 10.67 -22.47
N ARG A 98 -27.75 11.52 -21.63
CA ARG A 98 -26.43 12.13 -21.83
C ARG A 98 -25.43 11.62 -20.81
N VAL A 99 -25.89 11.25 -19.62
CA VAL A 99 -25.05 10.71 -18.54
C VAL A 99 -25.67 9.41 -18.06
N LEU A 100 -24.89 8.34 -18.13
CA LEU A 100 -25.23 7.04 -17.56
C LEU A 100 -24.09 6.62 -16.64
N VAL A 101 -24.41 6.44 -15.36
CA VAL A 101 -23.49 5.92 -14.35
C VAL A 101 -24.15 4.71 -13.71
N ILE A 102 -23.47 3.57 -13.75
CA ILE A 102 -23.88 2.35 -13.07
C ILE A 102 -22.69 1.91 -12.25
N ILE A 103 -22.83 1.88 -10.93
CA ILE A 103 -21.80 1.42 -10.01
C ILE A 103 -22.42 0.26 -9.23
N GLU A 104 -21.93 -0.95 -9.47
CA GLU A 104 -22.31 -2.13 -8.72
C GLU A 104 -21.58 -2.15 -7.37
N GLY A 105 -22.31 -2.49 -6.30
CA GLY A 105 -21.72 -2.64 -4.98
C GLY A 105 -20.81 -3.86 -4.95
N SER A 106 -19.56 -3.68 -4.54
CA SER A 106 -18.56 -4.72 -4.36
C SER A 106 -18.87 -5.59 -3.14
N ASN A 107 -19.92 -6.41 -3.22
CA ASN A 107 -20.12 -7.46 -2.22
C ASN A 107 -19.03 -8.51 -2.40
N SER A 108 -18.22 -8.66 -1.35
CA SER A 108 -17.04 -9.54 -1.20
C SER A 108 -17.33 -11.04 -1.27
N GLU A 109 -18.52 -11.45 -1.74
CA GLU A 109 -18.85 -12.84 -1.96
C GLU A 109 -18.88 -13.14 -3.45
N CYS A 110 -17.95 -14.00 -3.87
CA CYS A 110 -17.80 -14.56 -5.21
C CYS A 110 -18.98 -15.46 -5.65
N ASN A 111 -20.22 -15.09 -5.32
CA ASN A 111 -21.42 -15.81 -5.71
C ASN A 111 -21.91 -15.32 -7.08
N ALA A 112 -21.38 -15.96 -8.13
CA ALA A 112 -21.96 -16.38 -9.42
C ALA A 112 -23.14 -15.65 -10.13
N SER A 113 -23.58 -14.46 -9.72
CA SER A 113 -24.59 -13.68 -10.45
C SER A 113 -24.17 -12.22 -10.65
N SER A 114 -22.90 -11.99 -10.96
CA SER A 114 -22.45 -10.67 -11.38
C SER A 114 -22.93 -10.39 -12.81
N LEU A 115 -23.30 -9.14 -13.07
CA LEU A 115 -23.83 -8.73 -14.35
C LEU A 115 -22.71 -8.74 -15.38
N ASP A 116 -22.99 -9.37 -16.52
CA ASP A 116 -22.06 -9.31 -17.63
C ASP A 116 -22.13 -7.93 -18.26
N ALA A 117 -21.17 -7.05 -17.93
CA ALA A 117 -21.05 -5.73 -18.55
C ALA A 117 -21.02 -5.80 -20.09
N SER A 118 -20.65 -6.95 -20.68
CA SER A 118 -20.74 -7.17 -22.12
C SER A 118 -22.17 -7.02 -22.66
N LEU A 119 -23.18 -7.49 -21.90
CA LEU A 119 -24.58 -7.38 -22.26
C LEU A 119 -25.06 -5.92 -22.17
N ILE A 120 -24.59 -5.17 -21.18
CA ILE A 120 -24.88 -3.74 -21.03
C ILE A 120 -24.38 -3.02 -22.28
N LEU A 121 -23.10 -3.15 -22.55
CA LEU A 121 -22.42 -2.46 -23.65
C LEU A 121 -22.97 -2.85 -25.02
N SER A 122 -23.53 -4.07 -25.16
CA SER A 122 -24.22 -4.50 -26.39
C SER A 122 -25.47 -3.67 -26.70
N SER A 123 -26.15 -3.13 -25.69
CA SER A 123 -27.41 -2.37 -25.84
C SER A 123 -27.24 -0.85 -25.78
N VAL A 124 -26.09 -0.36 -25.29
CA VAL A 124 -25.83 1.09 -25.12
C VAL A 124 -25.80 1.84 -26.46
N HIS A 125 -25.56 1.18 -27.60
CA HIS A 125 -25.58 1.82 -28.93
C HIS A 125 -26.87 2.59 -29.26
N LYS A 126 -27.99 2.27 -28.59
CA LYS A 126 -29.27 2.98 -28.73
C LYS A 126 -29.23 4.41 -28.17
N LEU A 127 -28.35 4.68 -27.20
CA LEU A 127 -28.22 5.95 -26.49
C LEU A 127 -27.33 6.94 -27.24
N LYS A 128 -27.75 7.37 -28.43
CA LYS A 128 -26.93 8.21 -29.35
C LYS A 128 -26.52 9.58 -28.78
N HIS A 129 -27.19 10.06 -27.74
CA HIS A 129 -26.90 11.35 -27.08
C HIS A 129 -25.94 11.23 -25.89
N LEU A 130 -25.47 10.02 -25.59
CA LEU A 130 -24.62 9.77 -24.43
C LEU A 130 -23.28 10.51 -24.57
N ARG A 131 -22.89 11.19 -23.49
CA ARG A 131 -21.65 11.97 -23.33
C ARG A 131 -20.78 11.41 -22.21
N TYR A 132 -21.39 10.85 -21.18
CA TYR A 132 -20.68 10.27 -20.04
C TYR A 132 -21.20 8.85 -19.81
N LEU A 133 -20.28 7.89 -19.84
CA LEU A 133 -20.53 6.50 -19.48
C LEU A 133 -19.58 6.11 -18.36
N GLY A 134 -20.11 5.93 -17.16
CA GLY A 134 -19.39 5.38 -16.00
C GLY A 134 -19.93 3.99 -15.68
N LEU A 135 -19.08 2.98 -15.70
CA LEU A 135 -19.44 1.61 -15.31
C LEU A 135 -18.49 1.12 -14.22
N GLY A 136 -19.06 0.60 -13.14
CA GLY A 136 -18.35 -0.05 -12.04
C GLY A 136 -18.90 -1.45 -11.82
N GLY A 137 -18.03 -2.44 -11.64
CA GLY A 137 -18.40 -3.84 -11.41
C GLY A 137 -17.54 -4.82 -12.20
N SER A 138 -17.84 -6.13 -12.09
CA SER A 138 -17.04 -7.16 -12.76
C SER A 138 -17.30 -7.17 -14.28
N GLY A 139 -16.50 -6.40 -15.01
CA GLY A 139 -16.59 -6.30 -16.45
C GLY A 139 -16.34 -7.62 -17.19
N GLY A 140 -16.90 -7.75 -18.40
CA GLY A 140 -16.55 -8.83 -19.34
C GLY A 140 -15.15 -8.67 -19.94
N GLU A 141 -14.66 -9.70 -20.64
CA GLU A 141 -13.30 -9.67 -21.20
C GLU A 141 -13.09 -8.65 -22.33
N LYS A 142 -14.17 -8.20 -22.97
CA LYS A 142 -14.12 -7.29 -24.12
C LYS A 142 -15.20 -6.23 -24.02
N ILE A 143 -14.86 -4.99 -24.38
CA ILE A 143 -15.84 -3.95 -24.64
C ILE A 143 -16.36 -4.13 -26.08
N PRO A 144 -17.66 -4.34 -26.29
CA PRO A 144 -18.28 -4.44 -27.60
C PRO A 144 -18.02 -3.21 -28.50
N ASN A 145 -17.87 -3.45 -29.80
CA ASN A 145 -17.77 -2.38 -30.81
C ASN A 145 -19.01 -1.49 -30.89
N SER A 146 -20.16 -1.92 -30.35
CA SER A 146 -21.36 -1.09 -30.22
C SER A 146 -21.12 0.20 -29.42
N VAL A 147 -20.14 0.24 -28.52
CA VAL A 147 -19.77 1.46 -27.78
C VAL A 147 -19.14 2.50 -28.69
N ALA A 148 -18.40 2.06 -29.72
CA ALA A 148 -17.79 2.95 -30.70
C ALA A 148 -18.84 3.71 -31.54
N THR A 149 -20.12 3.33 -31.54
CA THR A 149 -21.15 4.11 -32.24
C THR A 149 -21.54 5.41 -31.53
N LEU A 150 -21.09 5.62 -30.28
CA LEU A 150 -21.44 6.76 -29.44
C LEU A 150 -20.56 7.98 -29.71
N VAL A 151 -20.68 8.56 -30.91
CA VAL A 151 -19.82 9.67 -31.38
C VAL A 151 -19.85 10.94 -30.53
N ASN A 152 -20.87 11.11 -29.68
CA ASN A 152 -21.01 12.25 -28.75
C ASN A 152 -20.33 12.01 -27.38
N MET A 153 -19.76 10.82 -27.16
CA MET A 153 -19.14 10.45 -25.90
C MET A 153 -17.92 11.34 -25.62
N GLN A 154 -17.84 11.82 -24.38
CA GLN A 154 -16.78 12.69 -23.85
C GLN A 154 -16.00 12.00 -22.74
N VAL A 155 -16.66 11.17 -21.93
CA VAL A 155 -16.05 10.42 -20.82
C VAL A 155 -16.47 8.96 -20.91
N LEU A 156 -15.47 8.07 -20.89
CA LEU A 156 -15.64 6.65 -20.65
C LEU A 156 -14.80 6.30 -19.41
N LYS A 157 -15.48 5.98 -18.32
CA LYS A 157 -14.86 5.63 -17.03
C LYS A 157 -15.25 4.22 -16.64
N LEU A 158 -14.26 3.36 -16.46
CA LEU A 158 -14.43 1.96 -16.09
C LEU A 158 -13.69 1.70 -14.78
N VAL A 159 -14.44 1.29 -13.75
CA VAL A 159 -13.95 1.04 -12.39
C VAL A 159 -14.12 -0.45 -12.06
N ASP A 160 -13.11 -1.09 -11.50
CA ASP A 160 -13.12 -2.53 -11.15
C ASP A 160 -13.25 -3.50 -12.33
N PHE A 161 -12.82 -3.11 -13.53
CA PHE A 161 -12.85 -3.94 -14.76
C PHE A 161 -11.66 -4.93 -14.85
N TRP A 162 -11.42 -5.74 -13.82
CA TRP A 162 -10.22 -6.60 -13.69
C TRP A 162 -10.08 -7.71 -14.77
N ARG A 163 -11.16 -8.08 -15.46
CA ARG A 163 -11.12 -9.07 -16.57
C ARG A 163 -10.91 -8.46 -17.95
N LEU A 164 -10.91 -7.14 -18.07
CA LEU A 164 -10.94 -6.46 -19.36
C LEU A 164 -9.62 -6.67 -20.13
N LYS A 165 -9.71 -7.29 -21.30
CA LYS A 165 -8.58 -7.60 -22.20
C LYS A 165 -8.56 -6.77 -23.47
N GLU A 166 -9.71 -6.37 -24.00
CA GLU A 166 -9.83 -5.67 -25.29
C GLU A 166 -10.81 -4.48 -25.24
N LEU A 167 -10.37 -3.33 -25.77
CA LEU A 167 -11.20 -2.16 -26.04
C LEU A 167 -11.86 -2.25 -27.44
N PRO A 168 -12.86 -1.40 -27.76
CA PRO A 168 -13.51 -1.41 -29.07
C PRO A 168 -12.54 -1.17 -30.21
N ARG A 169 -12.60 -1.99 -31.26
CA ARG A 169 -11.70 -1.87 -32.43
C ARG A 169 -11.86 -0.55 -33.17
N ASP A 170 -13.07 -0.01 -33.20
CA ASP A 170 -13.41 1.23 -33.90
C ASP A 170 -13.34 2.46 -32.98
N ILE A 171 -12.52 2.45 -31.92
CA ILE A 171 -12.44 3.54 -30.92
C ILE A 171 -12.25 4.94 -31.53
N LYS A 172 -11.62 5.01 -32.71
CA LYS A 172 -11.39 6.24 -33.50
C LYS A 172 -12.66 7.02 -33.85
N THR A 173 -13.83 6.37 -33.86
CA THR A 173 -15.12 7.05 -34.12
C THR A 173 -15.54 7.97 -32.98
N LEU A 174 -14.97 7.80 -31.78
CA LEU A 174 -15.27 8.59 -30.59
C LEU A 174 -14.52 9.92 -30.58
N VAL A 175 -14.64 10.70 -31.66
CA VAL A 175 -13.86 11.92 -31.92
C VAL A 175 -14.01 13.02 -30.85
N ASN A 176 -15.07 12.97 -30.04
CA ASN A 176 -15.33 13.91 -28.94
C ASN A 176 -14.84 13.41 -27.56
N LEU A 177 -14.22 12.22 -27.51
CA LEU A 177 -13.75 11.62 -26.26
C LEU A 177 -12.60 12.45 -25.68
N LYS A 178 -12.76 12.86 -24.43
CA LYS A 178 -11.79 13.65 -23.67
C LYS A 178 -11.13 12.83 -22.56
N HIS A 179 -11.90 11.96 -21.90
CA HIS A 179 -11.39 11.20 -20.77
C HIS A 179 -11.68 9.71 -20.98
N LEU A 180 -10.62 8.92 -21.09
CA LEU A 180 -10.66 7.46 -21.04
C LEU A 180 -9.96 7.03 -19.76
N GLU A 181 -10.75 6.74 -18.73
CA GLU A 181 -10.26 6.35 -17.41
C GLU A 181 -10.45 4.85 -17.23
N LEU A 182 -9.33 4.13 -17.19
CA LEU A 182 -9.26 2.73 -16.82
C LEU A 182 -8.52 2.64 -15.49
N ASP A 183 -9.12 2.01 -14.49
CA ASP A 183 -8.46 1.79 -13.20
C ASP A 183 -7.25 0.85 -13.38
N SER A 184 -6.04 1.38 -13.20
CA SER A 184 -4.79 0.76 -13.64
C SER A 184 -4.29 -0.36 -12.72
N GLU A 185 -4.80 -0.47 -11.49
CA GLU A 185 -4.26 -1.43 -10.52
C GLU A 185 -4.71 -2.88 -10.79
N TYR A 186 -5.77 -3.08 -11.57
CA TYR A 186 -6.36 -4.41 -11.80
C TYR A 186 -6.64 -4.77 -13.26
N VAL A 187 -6.61 -3.81 -14.19
CA VAL A 187 -6.92 -4.05 -15.61
C VAL A 187 -5.66 -4.50 -16.37
N VAL A 188 -5.69 -5.69 -16.96
CA VAL A 188 -4.62 -6.21 -17.83
C VAL A 188 -5.08 -6.23 -19.28
N LEU A 189 -4.97 -5.08 -19.95
CA LEU A 189 -5.27 -4.98 -21.38
C LEU A 189 -4.23 -5.75 -22.20
N ASN A 190 -4.67 -6.43 -23.26
CA ASN A 190 -3.74 -7.08 -24.20
C ASN A 190 -3.09 -6.06 -25.16
N HIS A 191 -3.85 -5.04 -25.56
CA HIS A 191 -3.42 -3.98 -26.47
C HIS A 191 -4.44 -2.83 -26.48
N VAL A 192 -3.96 -1.64 -26.84
CA VAL A 192 -4.83 -0.53 -27.26
C VAL A 192 -5.21 -0.69 -28.74
N PRO A 193 -6.45 -0.44 -29.14
CA PRO A 193 -6.90 -0.59 -30.53
C PRO A 193 -6.35 0.51 -31.43
N LYS A 194 -6.17 0.19 -32.72
CA LYS A 194 -5.65 1.15 -33.71
C LYS A 194 -6.60 2.31 -33.93
N GLY A 195 -6.04 3.50 -34.14
CA GLY A 195 -6.76 4.75 -34.36
C GLY A 195 -7.03 5.56 -33.09
N ILE A 196 -6.52 5.14 -31.93
CA ILE A 196 -6.59 5.97 -30.71
C ILE A 196 -5.88 7.31 -30.93
N GLY A 197 -4.80 7.32 -31.74
CA GLY A 197 -4.05 8.53 -32.08
C GLY A 197 -4.84 9.58 -32.86
N GLU A 198 -6.00 9.23 -33.41
CA GLU A 198 -6.91 10.16 -34.11
C GLU A 198 -7.74 11.00 -33.12
N LEU A 199 -7.80 10.61 -31.84
CA LEU A 199 -8.55 11.29 -30.79
C LEU A 199 -7.81 12.52 -30.23
N LYS A 200 -7.64 13.56 -31.07
CA LYS A 200 -6.84 14.75 -30.76
C LYS A 200 -7.28 15.53 -29.51
N PHE A 201 -8.54 15.38 -29.08
CA PHE A 201 -9.10 16.03 -27.90
C PHE A 201 -9.00 15.20 -26.63
N LEU A 202 -8.35 14.02 -26.67
CA LEU A 202 -8.16 13.17 -25.51
C LEU A 202 -7.20 13.84 -24.52
N GLN A 203 -7.70 14.13 -23.33
CA GLN A 203 -7.03 14.81 -22.23
C GLN A 203 -6.53 13.84 -21.16
N THR A 204 -7.21 12.72 -20.96
CA THR A 204 -6.86 11.73 -19.94
C THR A 204 -6.85 10.34 -20.55
N LEU A 205 -5.71 9.66 -20.41
CA LEU A 205 -5.50 8.26 -20.77
C LEU A 205 -4.56 7.66 -19.71
N SER A 206 -5.09 6.81 -18.84
CA SER A 206 -4.32 6.26 -17.71
C SER A 206 -3.26 5.24 -18.15
N THR A 207 -3.62 4.35 -19.09
CA THR A 207 -2.76 3.25 -19.53
C THR A 207 -2.79 3.08 -21.05
N PHE A 208 -1.61 2.94 -21.67
CA PHE A 208 -1.39 2.64 -23.07
C PHE A 208 -0.58 1.34 -23.20
N VAL A 209 -1.23 0.22 -23.50
CA VAL A 209 -0.58 -1.08 -23.64
C VAL A 209 -0.21 -1.38 -25.10
N VAL A 210 1.06 -1.71 -25.32
CA VAL A 210 1.59 -2.19 -26.61
C VAL A 210 1.58 -3.72 -26.63
N GLY A 211 0.68 -4.31 -27.41
CA GLY A 211 0.54 -5.77 -27.51
C GLY A 211 1.50 -6.45 -28.50
N LYS A 212 1.59 -7.79 -28.43
CA LYS A 212 2.51 -8.64 -29.22
C LYS A 212 2.23 -8.70 -30.73
N THR A 213 0.96 -8.70 -31.16
CA THR A 213 0.60 -9.11 -32.53
C THR A 213 -0.42 -8.21 -33.24
N VAL A 214 -1.34 -7.58 -32.51
CA VAL A 214 -2.42 -6.75 -33.07
C VAL A 214 -2.69 -5.58 -32.10
N GLY A 215 -2.63 -4.34 -32.57
CA GLY A 215 -2.90 -3.16 -31.74
C GLY A 215 -2.27 -1.87 -32.25
N ALA A 216 -2.47 -0.79 -31.49
CA ALA A 216 -1.85 0.51 -31.66
C ALA A 216 -0.36 0.44 -31.38
N GLY A 217 0.44 0.95 -32.31
CA GLY A 217 1.86 1.18 -32.09
C GLY A 217 2.10 2.48 -31.32
N LEU A 218 3.32 2.68 -30.84
CA LEU A 218 3.74 3.94 -30.20
C LEU A 218 3.53 5.18 -31.10
N ASP A 219 3.50 5.00 -32.42
CA ASP A 219 3.23 6.08 -33.37
C ASP A 219 1.88 6.77 -33.13
N GLU A 220 0.89 6.07 -32.59
CA GLU A 220 -0.43 6.64 -32.31
C GLU A 220 -0.41 7.68 -31.20
N LEU A 221 0.53 7.57 -30.26
CA LEU A 221 0.68 8.57 -29.20
C LEU A 221 1.08 9.94 -29.76
N LYS A 222 1.66 10.04 -30.97
CA LYS A 222 2.05 11.34 -31.56
C LYS A 222 0.89 12.29 -31.77
N GLY A 223 -0.32 11.77 -32.03
CA GLY A 223 -1.51 12.61 -32.24
C GLY A 223 -2.12 13.15 -30.94
N LEU A 224 -1.70 12.62 -29.78
CA LEU A 224 -2.34 12.84 -28.48
C LEU A 224 -1.60 13.89 -27.65
N ASN A 225 -1.58 15.13 -28.15
CA ASN A 225 -0.84 16.24 -27.51
C ASN A 225 -1.62 16.92 -26.38
N ALA A 226 -2.93 16.73 -26.30
CA ALA A 226 -3.78 17.24 -25.23
C ALA A 226 -3.71 16.42 -23.93
N LEU A 227 -2.96 15.31 -23.92
CA LEU A 227 -2.85 14.44 -22.76
C LEU A 227 -2.22 15.15 -21.56
N SER A 228 -2.86 14.96 -20.41
CA SER A 228 -2.55 15.59 -19.13
C SER A 228 -2.62 14.57 -18.00
N GLY A 229 -1.97 14.90 -16.88
CA GLY A 229 -1.98 14.05 -15.69
C GLY A 229 -0.95 12.92 -15.78
N LYS A 230 -1.40 11.67 -15.54
CA LYS A 230 -0.57 10.46 -15.50
C LYS A 230 -0.79 9.60 -16.75
N LEU A 231 0.29 9.17 -17.39
CA LEU A 231 0.28 8.20 -18.49
C LEU A 231 1.21 7.03 -18.16
N THR A 232 0.67 5.81 -18.20
CA THR A 232 1.43 4.56 -18.08
C THR A 232 1.52 3.93 -19.47
N ILE A 233 2.74 3.63 -19.95
CA ILE A 233 2.96 2.92 -21.21
C ILE A 233 3.50 1.53 -20.88
N GLU A 234 2.72 0.50 -21.18
CA GLU A 234 3.05 -0.89 -20.85
C GLU A 234 3.36 -1.70 -22.11
N GLY A 235 4.06 -2.83 -21.93
CA GLY A 235 4.38 -3.74 -23.02
C GLY A 235 5.44 -3.18 -23.98
N LEU A 236 6.30 -2.26 -23.52
CA LEU A 236 7.37 -1.70 -24.34
C LEU A 236 8.31 -2.78 -24.90
N ALA A 237 8.40 -3.95 -24.26
CA ALA A 237 9.13 -5.09 -24.81
C ALA A 237 8.65 -5.55 -26.20
N HIS A 238 7.40 -5.27 -26.56
CA HIS A 238 6.78 -5.64 -27.83
C HIS A 238 6.72 -4.49 -28.83
N ALA A 239 7.05 -3.27 -28.41
CA ALA A 239 6.97 -2.10 -29.28
C ALA A 239 8.04 -2.13 -30.37
N ASN A 240 7.69 -1.67 -31.57
CA ASN A 240 8.69 -1.40 -32.60
C ASN A 240 9.41 -0.10 -32.27
N THR A 241 10.73 -0.07 -32.47
CA THR A 241 11.53 1.15 -32.33
C THR A 241 11.03 2.19 -33.34
N PRO A 242 10.64 3.39 -32.90
CA PRO A 242 10.31 4.48 -33.81
C PRO A 242 11.48 4.81 -34.74
N ARG A 243 11.20 5.42 -35.90
CA ARG A 243 12.26 5.93 -36.79
C ARG A 243 13.06 7.00 -36.05
N GLU A 244 14.38 7.01 -36.25
CA GLU A 244 15.28 7.98 -35.64
C GLU A 244 14.83 9.42 -35.93
N GLY A 245 14.92 10.29 -34.92
CA GLY A 245 14.46 11.69 -35.00
C GLY A 245 12.97 11.91 -34.75
N VAL A 246 12.20 10.85 -34.49
CA VAL A 246 10.77 10.93 -34.19
C VAL A 246 10.50 10.69 -32.70
N TYR A 247 10.28 11.78 -31.96
CA TYR A 247 10.09 11.76 -30.51
C TYR A 247 8.60 11.72 -30.13
N VAL A 248 8.14 10.59 -29.61
CA VAL A 248 6.70 10.31 -29.40
C VAL A 248 6.08 11.14 -28.26
N LEU A 249 6.85 11.47 -27.22
CA LEU A 249 6.34 12.09 -25.99
C LEU A 249 6.69 13.58 -25.85
N LYS A 250 7.51 14.12 -26.77
CA LYS A 250 8.09 15.47 -26.63
C LYS A 250 7.05 16.58 -26.70
N GLU A 251 5.96 16.39 -27.45
CA GLU A 251 4.91 17.41 -27.64
C GLU A 251 3.82 17.40 -26.56
N LYS A 252 3.94 16.55 -25.53
CA LYS A 252 2.93 16.39 -24.46
C LYS A 252 3.14 17.38 -23.32
N LEU A 253 2.86 18.66 -23.58
CA LEU A 253 3.12 19.77 -22.65
C LEU A 253 2.43 19.65 -21.28
N TYR A 254 1.25 19.01 -21.23
CA TYR A 254 0.39 18.96 -20.05
C TYR A 254 0.60 17.70 -19.19
N LEU A 255 1.47 16.78 -19.63
CA LEU A 255 1.75 15.53 -18.91
C LEU A 255 2.60 15.81 -17.67
N GLN A 256 2.17 15.28 -16.52
CA GLN A 256 2.85 15.50 -15.23
C GLN A 256 3.55 14.25 -14.71
N SER A 257 2.99 13.06 -14.96
CA SER A 257 3.55 11.78 -14.53
C SER A 257 3.61 10.80 -15.70
N LEU A 258 4.75 10.15 -15.86
CA LEU A 258 5.00 9.16 -16.91
C LEU A 258 5.56 7.89 -16.28
N VAL A 259 4.92 6.76 -16.59
CA VAL A 259 5.41 5.43 -16.24
C VAL A 259 5.72 4.68 -17.53
N LEU A 260 6.95 4.20 -17.68
CA LEU A 260 7.39 3.37 -18.81
C LEU A 260 7.62 1.95 -18.29
N ASP A 261 6.86 0.98 -18.80
CA ASP A 261 6.88 -0.41 -18.33
C ASP A 261 7.16 -1.38 -19.49
N TRP A 262 8.23 -2.17 -19.35
CA TRP A 262 8.64 -3.17 -20.33
C TRP A 262 7.87 -4.50 -20.23
N GLY A 263 7.08 -4.73 -19.18
CA GLY A 263 6.35 -5.98 -18.97
C GLY A 263 7.17 -7.02 -18.19
N ARG A 264 6.62 -8.22 -18.01
CA ARG A 264 7.18 -9.25 -17.10
C ARG A 264 8.04 -10.29 -17.84
N ASP A 265 9.01 -10.87 -17.11
CA ASP A 265 9.97 -11.91 -17.58
C ASP A 265 9.35 -13.04 -18.44
N CYS A 266 8.06 -13.36 -18.29
CA CYS A 266 7.37 -14.39 -19.07
C CYS A 266 6.98 -13.98 -20.50
N ASP A 267 7.24 -12.74 -20.93
CA ASP A 267 6.71 -12.21 -22.19
C ASP A 267 7.61 -12.33 -23.43
N ARG A 268 8.90 -12.72 -23.30
CA ARG A 268 9.81 -12.86 -24.45
C ARG A 268 10.25 -14.31 -24.70
N ASP A 269 10.17 -14.74 -25.95
CA ASP A 269 10.91 -15.91 -26.45
C ASP A 269 12.40 -15.57 -26.53
N VAL A 270 13.25 -16.43 -25.97
CA VAL A 270 14.68 -16.19 -25.77
C VAL A 270 15.45 -16.47 -27.06
N ASP A 271 15.73 -15.44 -27.85
CA ASP A 271 16.76 -15.49 -28.91
C ASP A 271 17.51 -14.15 -29.01
N GLY A 272 18.85 -14.20 -28.93
CA GLY A 272 19.74 -13.09 -29.31
C GLY A 272 19.87 -11.92 -28.32
N VAL A 273 20.55 -12.15 -27.20
CA VAL A 273 20.79 -11.18 -26.10
C VAL A 273 21.35 -9.81 -26.54
N THR A 274 22.21 -9.74 -27.55
CA THR A 274 22.94 -8.52 -27.94
C THR A 274 22.15 -7.60 -28.86
N LEU A 275 21.25 -8.13 -29.69
CA LEU A 275 20.37 -7.33 -30.55
C LEU A 275 19.22 -6.70 -29.76
N LEU A 276 18.82 -7.33 -28.66
CA LEU A 276 17.77 -6.83 -27.78
C LEU A 276 18.24 -5.64 -26.95
N SER A 277 19.51 -5.59 -26.53
CA SER A 277 20.04 -4.46 -25.76
C SER A 277 20.08 -3.16 -26.57
N THR A 278 20.55 -3.22 -27.82
CA THR A 278 20.61 -2.05 -28.70
C THR A 278 19.23 -1.56 -29.10
N ARG A 279 18.27 -2.49 -29.30
CA ARG A 279 16.87 -2.15 -29.57
C ARG A 279 16.22 -1.46 -28.36
N ASP A 280 16.35 -2.03 -27.17
CA ASP A 280 15.74 -1.50 -25.95
C ASP A 280 16.33 -0.13 -25.58
N GLU A 281 17.66 0.05 -25.70
CA GLU A 281 18.32 1.35 -25.54
C GLU A 281 17.81 2.37 -26.57
N GLY A 282 17.78 2.00 -27.86
CA GLY A 282 17.27 2.86 -28.91
C GLY A 282 15.81 3.25 -28.71
N MET A 283 14.97 2.32 -28.24
CA MET A 283 13.57 2.59 -27.93
C MET A 283 13.43 3.60 -26.79
N LEU A 284 14.17 3.41 -25.69
CA LEU A 284 14.14 4.31 -24.54
C LEU A 284 14.67 5.71 -24.93
N GLU A 285 15.66 5.78 -25.82
CA GLU A 285 16.16 7.04 -26.37
C GLU A 285 15.14 7.76 -27.29
N MET A 286 14.18 7.06 -27.90
CA MET A 286 13.14 7.70 -28.72
C MET A 286 11.94 8.23 -27.91
N LEU A 287 11.82 7.85 -26.63
CA LEU A 287 10.70 8.21 -25.74
C LEU A 287 10.92 9.54 -25.00
N TRP A 288 11.49 10.56 -25.66
CA TRP A 288 11.75 11.87 -25.05
C TRP A 288 10.49 12.49 -24.44
N PRO A 289 10.39 12.62 -23.10
CA PRO A 289 9.28 13.30 -22.47
C PRO A 289 9.46 14.82 -22.52
N HIS A 290 8.36 15.55 -22.31
CA HIS A 290 8.42 17.00 -22.19
C HIS A 290 9.11 17.41 -20.87
N SER A 291 9.82 18.55 -20.87
CA SER A 291 10.62 19.03 -19.73
C SER A 291 9.81 19.42 -18.49
N ASN A 292 8.49 19.60 -18.64
CA ASN A 292 7.56 19.94 -17.54
C ASN A 292 7.18 18.73 -16.67
N LEU A 293 7.66 17.53 -17.01
CA LEU A 293 7.34 16.31 -16.28
C LEU A 293 7.80 16.42 -14.82
N LYS A 294 6.90 16.08 -13.89
CA LYS A 294 7.17 16.11 -12.44
C LYS A 294 7.53 14.73 -11.89
N SER A 295 6.97 13.65 -12.43
CA SER A 295 7.22 12.28 -11.96
C SER A 295 7.53 11.35 -13.13
N LEU A 296 8.61 10.59 -13.02
CA LEU A 296 9.06 9.62 -14.02
C LEU A 296 9.38 8.29 -13.33
N MET A 297 8.75 7.22 -13.81
CA MET A 297 9.02 5.86 -13.37
C MET A 297 9.37 4.98 -14.56
N ILE A 298 10.50 4.28 -14.48
CA ILE A 298 10.94 3.30 -15.47
C ILE A 298 10.94 1.92 -14.81
N ARG A 299 10.11 1.00 -15.32
CA ARG A 299 10.00 -0.40 -14.90
C ARG A 299 10.55 -1.30 -16.00
N GLY A 300 11.69 -1.91 -15.74
CA GLY A 300 12.31 -2.87 -16.66
C GLY A 300 11.65 -4.25 -16.64
N GLY A 301 10.96 -4.58 -15.54
CA GLY A 301 10.23 -5.84 -15.31
C GLY A 301 11.06 -7.12 -15.55
N GLY A 302 12.40 -7.00 -15.48
CA GLY A 302 13.36 -8.05 -15.80
C GLY A 302 13.60 -8.32 -17.29
N VAL A 303 12.73 -7.77 -18.15
CA VAL A 303 12.73 -7.99 -19.61
C VAL A 303 13.66 -7.02 -20.33
N TYR A 304 13.77 -5.79 -19.83
CA TYR A 304 14.62 -4.75 -20.43
C TYR A 304 16.09 -5.18 -20.46
N GLN A 305 16.67 -5.24 -21.67
CA GLN A 305 18.05 -5.72 -21.89
C GLN A 305 19.07 -4.60 -22.12
N GLY A 306 18.68 -3.33 -22.10
CA GLY A 306 19.60 -2.21 -22.28
C GLY A 306 20.53 -2.01 -21.09
N ALA A 307 21.74 -1.52 -21.35
CA ALA A 307 22.76 -1.24 -20.34
C ALA A 307 22.88 0.26 -20.02
N LYS A 308 22.28 1.13 -20.84
CA LYS A 308 22.34 2.59 -20.70
C LYS A 308 20.98 3.24 -20.46
N LEU A 309 20.98 4.25 -19.60
CA LEU A 309 19.88 5.21 -19.48
C LEU A 309 19.95 6.24 -20.61
N PRO A 310 18.81 6.85 -20.98
CA PRO A 310 18.74 7.75 -22.12
C PRO A 310 19.37 9.11 -21.80
N ASN A 311 19.87 9.78 -22.84
CA ASN A 311 20.59 11.05 -22.71
C ASN A 311 19.66 12.20 -22.30
N TRP A 312 18.39 12.13 -22.66
CA TRP A 312 17.41 13.17 -22.34
C TRP A 312 17.09 13.28 -20.84
N LEU A 313 17.43 12.27 -20.02
CA LEU A 313 17.09 12.25 -18.60
C LEU A 313 17.73 13.41 -17.84
N SER A 314 18.95 13.82 -18.21
CA SER A 314 19.63 14.98 -17.62
C SER A 314 18.94 16.31 -17.91
N GLY A 315 18.15 16.38 -18.99
CA GLY A 315 17.40 17.58 -19.39
C GLY A 315 16.11 17.82 -18.58
N LEU A 316 15.68 16.88 -17.74
CA LEU A 316 14.44 16.97 -16.96
C LEU A 316 14.63 17.73 -15.64
N THR A 317 14.90 19.02 -15.73
CA THR A 317 15.20 19.88 -14.57
C THR A 317 14.04 20.07 -13.60
N SER A 318 12.78 19.93 -14.07
CA SER A 318 11.55 20.10 -13.28
C SER A 318 11.08 18.83 -12.57
N LEU A 319 11.83 17.72 -12.69
CA LEU A 319 11.43 16.44 -12.14
C LEU A 319 11.54 16.45 -10.61
N VAL A 320 10.46 16.05 -9.95
CA VAL A 320 10.29 15.97 -8.50
C VAL A 320 10.50 14.54 -8.00
N GLU A 321 10.02 13.54 -8.75
CA GLU A 321 10.11 12.13 -8.40
C GLU A 321 10.72 11.32 -9.55
N PHE A 322 11.76 10.54 -9.25
CA PHE A 322 12.37 9.59 -10.17
C PHE A 322 12.38 8.19 -9.56
N SER A 323 11.87 7.21 -10.31
CA SER A 323 11.82 5.81 -9.90
C SER A 323 12.38 4.89 -10.98
N LEU A 324 13.29 3.99 -10.60
CA LEU A 324 13.92 3.02 -11.47
C LEU A 324 13.78 1.62 -10.86
N ILE A 325 13.08 0.71 -11.54
CA ILE A 325 12.67 -0.58 -10.96
C ILE A 325 12.98 -1.72 -11.94
N ASP A 326 13.57 -2.82 -11.45
CA ASP A 326 13.81 -4.07 -12.19
C ASP A 326 14.64 -3.93 -13.48
N CYS A 327 15.66 -3.05 -13.48
CA CYS A 327 16.58 -2.86 -14.59
C CYS A 327 17.88 -3.66 -14.40
N LYS A 328 17.88 -4.94 -14.81
CA LYS A 328 18.94 -5.91 -14.50
C LYS A 328 20.35 -5.58 -15.05
N ARG A 329 20.44 -4.82 -16.14
CA ARG A 329 21.70 -4.55 -16.87
C ARG A 329 22.28 -3.15 -16.69
N PHE A 330 21.60 -2.28 -15.97
CA PHE A 330 22.11 -0.94 -15.76
C PHE A 330 23.33 -0.96 -14.86
N GLU A 331 24.45 -0.49 -15.40
CA GLU A 331 25.69 -0.36 -14.66
C GLU A 331 25.83 1.03 -14.04
N TYR A 332 25.35 2.07 -14.72
CA TYR A 332 25.55 3.45 -14.26
C TYR A 332 24.34 4.36 -14.48
N LEU A 333 24.08 5.22 -13.50
CA LEU A 333 23.12 6.31 -13.59
C LEU A 333 23.74 7.51 -14.34
N PRO A 334 22.95 8.31 -15.05
CA PRO A 334 23.39 9.58 -15.61
C PRO A 334 23.64 10.62 -14.49
N GLN A 335 24.09 11.81 -14.87
CA GLN A 335 24.34 12.94 -13.97
C GLN A 335 23.05 13.51 -13.36
N LEU A 336 22.44 12.78 -12.41
CA LEU A 336 21.19 13.15 -11.73
C LEU A 336 21.33 14.42 -10.89
N HIS A 337 22.54 14.89 -10.61
CA HIS A 337 22.79 16.11 -9.84
C HIS A 337 22.33 17.40 -10.52
N GLN A 338 22.08 17.36 -11.84
CA GLN A 338 21.57 18.50 -12.61
C GLN A 338 20.05 18.73 -12.38
N MET A 339 19.37 17.79 -11.69
CA MET A 339 17.94 17.83 -11.43
C MET A 339 17.68 18.53 -10.09
N PHE A 340 17.64 19.86 -10.12
CA PHE A 340 17.54 20.71 -8.92
C PHE A 340 16.23 20.54 -8.15
N SER A 341 15.15 20.09 -8.80
CA SER A 341 13.83 19.91 -8.19
C SER A 341 13.57 18.49 -7.64
N LEU A 342 14.54 17.58 -7.71
CA LEU A 342 14.33 16.18 -7.32
C LEU A 342 14.20 16.06 -5.79
N ILE A 343 13.02 15.64 -5.34
CA ILE A 343 12.64 15.45 -3.94
C ILE A 343 12.69 13.96 -3.56
N LYS A 344 12.28 13.08 -4.47
CA LYS A 344 12.17 11.63 -4.21
C LYS A 344 12.90 10.81 -5.26
N LEU A 345 13.81 9.94 -4.80
CA LEU A 345 14.56 9.01 -5.63
C LEU A 345 14.33 7.58 -5.15
N THR A 346 13.80 6.73 -6.02
CA THR A 346 13.58 5.30 -5.76
C THR A 346 14.33 4.44 -6.78
N ILE A 347 15.17 3.52 -6.32
CA ILE A 347 15.89 2.55 -7.16
C ILE A 347 15.65 1.17 -6.58
N GLN A 348 15.10 0.24 -7.35
CA GLN A 348 14.77 -1.11 -6.87
C GLN A 348 15.25 -2.17 -7.86
N ASN A 349 15.80 -3.26 -7.36
CA ASN A 349 16.19 -4.47 -8.11
C ASN A 349 17.08 -4.17 -9.34
N CYS A 350 18.13 -3.37 -9.15
CA CYS A 350 19.13 -3.06 -10.18
C CYS A 350 20.49 -3.69 -9.80
N PRO A 351 20.68 -5.01 -10.00
CA PRO A 351 21.80 -5.76 -9.44
C PRO A 351 23.19 -5.35 -9.94
N LEU A 352 23.33 -4.96 -11.21
CA LEU A 352 24.61 -4.56 -11.79
C LEU A 352 24.94 -3.08 -11.60
N LEU A 353 24.07 -2.31 -10.93
CA LEU A 353 24.21 -0.88 -10.80
C LEU A 353 25.37 -0.53 -9.87
N LYS A 354 26.43 0.06 -10.42
CA LYS A 354 27.65 0.45 -9.70
C LYS A 354 27.58 1.88 -9.15
N GLY A 355 26.89 2.79 -9.85
CA GLY A 355 26.78 4.18 -9.42
C GLY A 355 26.68 5.20 -10.55
N ILE A 356 27.12 6.44 -10.33
CA ILE A 356 27.28 7.43 -11.41
C ILE A 356 28.70 7.32 -12.00
N LYS A 357 28.84 7.39 -13.33
CA LYS A 357 30.15 7.59 -14.00
C LYS A 357 30.55 9.05 -13.84
N GLU A 358 31.44 9.34 -12.89
CA GLU A 358 32.13 10.63 -12.80
C GLU A 358 33.63 10.43 -12.96
N GLU A 359 34.25 11.33 -13.73
CA GLU A 359 35.68 11.34 -14.04
C GLU A 359 36.50 12.18 -13.03
N ASP A 360 35.84 13.01 -12.21
CA ASP A 360 36.49 13.94 -11.27
C ASP A 360 36.09 13.70 -9.81
N ASP A 361 37.01 14.01 -8.88
CA ASP A 361 36.83 13.88 -7.43
C ASP A 361 35.85 14.88 -6.80
N ASN A 362 35.31 15.83 -7.58
CA ASN A 362 34.36 16.82 -7.09
C ASN A 362 32.92 16.28 -7.09
N TRP A 363 32.64 15.41 -6.13
CA TRP A 363 31.34 14.75 -5.99
C TRP A 363 30.19 15.76 -5.88
N PRO A 364 29.20 15.71 -6.77
CA PRO A 364 28.05 16.57 -6.71
C PRO A 364 27.12 16.16 -5.57
N ARG A 365 26.22 17.09 -5.21
CA ARG A 365 25.28 16.95 -4.10
C ARG A 365 23.85 17.01 -4.62
N PHE A 366 22.97 16.20 -4.04
CA PHE A 366 21.54 16.44 -4.19
C PHE A 366 21.14 17.68 -3.39
N HIS A 367 20.45 18.62 -4.05
CA HIS A 367 20.13 19.92 -3.45
C HIS A 367 18.82 19.87 -2.62
N CYS A 368 17.82 19.11 -3.08
CA CYS A 368 16.45 19.14 -2.54
C CYS A 368 15.89 17.76 -2.19
N LEU A 369 16.72 16.71 -2.18
CA LEU A 369 16.27 15.34 -1.94
C LEU A 369 15.80 15.19 -0.49
N SER A 370 14.55 14.75 -0.30
CA SER A 370 13.96 14.47 1.01
C SER A 370 13.74 12.97 1.24
N SER A 371 13.53 12.18 0.19
CA SER A 371 13.28 10.74 0.28
C SER A 371 14.19 9.96 -0.68
N LEU A 372 14.95 9.01 -0.13
CA LEU A 372 15.83 8.11 -0.86
C LEU A 372 15.51 6.66 -0.50
N CYS A 373 15.11 5.88 -1.49
CA CYS A 373 14.80 4.46 -1.34
C CYS A 373 15.63 3.65 -2.34
N ILE A 374 16.55 2.80 -1.86
CA ILE A 374 17.37 1.93 -2.70
C ILE A 374 17.21 0.49 -2.22
N LYS A 375 16.72 -0.41 -3.08
CA LYS A 375 16.50 -1.82 -2.74
C LYS A 375 17.10 -2.76 -3.79
N GLY A 376 17.66 -3.90 -3.40
CA GLY A 376 18.17 -4.92 -4.33
C GLY A 376 19.23 -4.42 -5.31
N CYS A 377 20.19 -3.63 -4.83
CA CYS A 377 21.27 -3.03 -5.62
C CYS A 377 22.67 -3.34 -5.02
N PRO A 378 23.10 -4.61 -4.98
CA PRO A 378 24.31 -5.05 -4.28
C PRO A 378 25.62 -4.43 -4.80
N MET A 379 25.74 -4.16 -6.10
CA MET A 379 26.99 -3.61 -6.67
C MET A 379 27.13 -2.08 -6.50
N LEU A 380 26.16 -1.41 -5.88
CA LEU A 380 26.12 0.04 -5.80
C LEU A 380 27.17 0.55 -4.81
N THR A 381 28.26 1.11 -5.35
CA THR A 381 29.40 1.62 -4.55
C THR A 381 29.54 3.14 -4.62
N ARG A 382 28.95 3.79 -5.62
CA ARG A 382 29.15 5.23 -5.90
C ARG A 382 27.82 5.97 -6.10
N LEU A 383 27.38 6.74 -5.11
CA LEU A 383 26.24 7.65 -5.21
C LEU A 383 26.69 9.10 -4.91
N PRO A 384 26.07 10.15 -5.47
CA PRO A 384 26.21 11.51 -4.96
C PRO A 384 25.89 11.60 -3.47
N THR A 385 26.50 12.56 -2.79
CA THR A 385 26.20 12.76 -1.36
C THR A 385 24.87 13.50 -1.20
N PHE A 386 24.14 13.18 -0.14
CA PHE A 386 22.81 13.71 0.15
C PHE A 386 22.75 14.26 1.60
N PRO A 387 23.58 15.26 1.95
CA PRO A 387 23.67 15.76 3.33
C PRO A 387 22.38 16.44 3.83
N THR A 388 21.51 16.89 2.93
CA THR A 388 20.27 17.65 3.22
C THR A 388 19.02 16.77 3.28
N LEU A 389 19.16 15.43 3.36
CA LEU A 389 18.01 14.52 3.40
C LEU A 389 17.21 14.73 4.71
N GLU A 390 15.95 15.17 4.58
CA GLU A 390 15.08 15.53 5.72
C GLU A 390 13.96 14.51 6.00
N GLY A 391 13.61 13.68 5.03
CA GLY A 391 12.51 12.73 5.16
C GLY A 391 12.99 11.36 5.56
N GLU A 392 13.20 10.53 4.54
CA GLU A 392 13.31 9.08 4.69
C GLU A 392 14.50 8.53 3.91
N LEU A 393 15.26 7.63 4.56
CA LEU A 393 16.30 6.83 3.94
C LEU A 393 15.98 5.34 4.12
N GLN A 394 15.66 4.66 3.03
CA GLN A 394 15.51 3.21 2.99
C GLN A 394 16.63 2.59 2.14
N LEU A 395 17.41 1.70 2.73
CA LEU A 395 18.42 0.91 2.03
C LEU A 395 18.14 -0.57 2.28
N ASP A 396 18.08 -1.38 1.23
CA ASP A 396 17.78 -2.82 1.29
C ASP A 396 18.68 -3.61 0.33
N ASN A 397 19.55 -4.51 0.79
CA ASN A 397 20.49 -5.25 -0.08
C ASN A 397 21.35 -4.31 -0.96
N VAL A 398 22.06 -3.40 -0.30
CA VAL A 398 22.94 -2.37 -0.89
C VAL A 398 24.21 -2.25 -0.05
N SER A 399 25.36 -1.94 -0.67
CA SER A 399 26.57 -1.57 0.10
C SER A 399 26.36 -0.27 0.89
N LEU A 400 26.93 -0.22 2.09
CA LEU A 400 26.88 0.97 2.95
C LEU A 400 27.87 2.06 2.54
N ALA A 401 28.76 1.80 1.57
CA ALA A 401 29.81 2.73 1.17
C ALA A 401 29.31 4.14 0.76
N PRO A 402 28.22 4.31 -0.03
CA PRO A 402 27.71 5.64 -0.38
C PRO A 402 27.15 6.41 0.83
N PHE A 403 26.53 5.68 1.76
CA PHE A 403 26.02 6.23 3.00
C PHE A 403 27.16 6.68 3.92
N ALA A 404 28.16 5.82 4.13
CA ALA A 404 29.36 6.13 4.89
C ALA A 404 30.09 7.37 4.35
N ARG A 405 30.16 7.53 3.02
CA ARG A 405 30.75 8.71 2.38
C ARG A 405 29.97 9.99 2.68
N THR A 406 28.64 9.93 2.66
CA THR A 406 27.78 11.08 2.98
C THR A 406 27.95 11.53 4.43
N ILE A 407 28.03 10.57 5.36
CA ILE A 407 28.24 10.86 6.79
C ILE A 407 29.61 11.48 7.05
N LYS A 408 30.67 10.98 6.40
CA LYS A 408 32.05 11.46 6.57
C LYS A 408 32.31 12.82 5.91
N MET A 409 31.33 13.40 5.21
CA MET A 409 31.52 14.65 4.46
C MET A 409 31.62 15.86 5.40
N LYS A 410 32.72 16.64 5.28
CA LYS A 410 32.88 17.90 6.02
C LYS A 410 32.04 19.01 5.40
N MET A 411 31.08 19.55 6.15
CA MET A 411 30.29 20.71 5.75
C MET A 411 31.03 22.01 6.09
N ARG A 412 31.07 22.98 5.16
CA ARG A 412 31.77 24.26 5.33
C ARG A 412 31.19 25.15 6.45
N ARG A 413 29.97 24.88 6.91
CA ARG A 413 29.33 25.54 8.06
C ARG A 413 29.34 24.58 9.24
N ALA A 414 30.12 24.91 10.28
CA ALA A 414 30.45 24.05 11.42
C ALA A 414 29.29 23.61 12.33
N LEU A 415 28.03 23.93 11.98
CA LEU A 415 26.84 23.69 12.81
C LEU A 415 25.82 22.72 12.20
N ILE A 416 25.97 22.29 10.93
CA ILE A 416 25.03 21.37 10.28
C ILE A 416 25.79 20.07 9.98
N HIS A 417 25.50 19.04 10.77
CA HIS A 417 25.98 17.69 10.50
C HIS A 417 25.24 17.10 9.29
N PRO A 418 25.88 16.28 8.43
CA PRO A 418 25.17 15.59 7.35
C PRO A 418 24.01 14.75 7.91
N LEU A 419 22.86 14.76 7.24
CA LEU A 419 21.65 14.01 7.61
C LEU A 419 21.06 14.42 8.97
N SER A 420 21.37 15.61 9.48
CA SER A 420 20.86 16.11 10.78
C SER A 420 19.36 16.36 10.82
N ASN A 421 18.66 16.26 9.69
CA ASN A 421 17.21 16.45 9.58
C ASN A 421 16.50 15.13 9.25
N LEU A 422 17.21 14.00 9.11
CA LEU A 422 16.62 12.73 8.74
C LEU A 422 15.66 12.25 9.84
N THR A 423 14.42 11.93 9.47
CA THR A 423 13.40 11.45 10.43
C THR A 423 13.28 9.94 10.46
N LYS A 424 13.46 9.28 9.30
CA LYS A 424 13.31 7.82 9.17
C LYS A 424 14.52 7.16 8.53
N LEU A 425 15.02 6.09 9.16
CA LEU A 425 16.11 5.27 8.66
C LEU A 425 15.70 3.79 8.67
N ALA A 426 15.63 3.17 7.49
CA ALA A 426 15.39 1.75 7.34
C ALA A 426 16.60 1.08 6.64
N LEU A 427 17.19 0.08 7.27
CA LEU A 427 18.32 -0.69 6.75
C LEU A 427 17.96 -2.18 6.73
N SER A 428 17.94 -2.82 5.58
CA SER A 428 17.64 -4.25 5.46
C SER A 428 18.65 -5.02 4.60
N ASP A 429 18.91 -6.27 4.94
CA ASP A 429 19.74 -7.20 4.15
C ASP A 429 21.12 -6.62 3.72
N MET A 430 21.83 -5.97 4.65
CA MET A 430 23.11 -5.32 4.35
C MET A 430 24.25 -6.35 4.18
N ASP A 431 25.00 -6.25 3.08
CA ASP A 431 26.13 -7.14 2.75
C ASP A 431 27.43 -6.77 3.52
N ASP A 432 27.57 -5.49 3.90
CA ASP A 432 28.69 -4.93 4.67
C ASP A 432 28.42 -4.94 6.19
N ASP A 433 29.46 -5.18 6.99
CA ASP A 433 29.38 -5.03 8.45
C ASP A 433 29.10 -3.55 8.81
N LEU A 434 28.04 -3.30 9.57
CA LEU A 434 27.73 -1.97 10.14
C LEU A 434 28.86 -1.42 11.04
N GLU A 435 29.85 -2.24 11.42
CA GLU A 435 31.09 -1.80 12.09
C GLU A 435 31.97 -0.88 11.22
N SER A 436 31.79 -0.87 9.89
CA SER A 436 32.49 0.05 8.96
C SER A 436 32.13 1.53 9.17
N LEU A 437 31.00 1.80 9.80
CA LEU A 437 30.55 3.11 10.24
C LEU A 437 31.01 3.30 11.69
N SER A 438 31.92 4.25 11.95
CA SER A 438 32.46 4.43 13.29
C SER A 438 31.37 4.91 14.27
N HIS A 439 31.54 4.61 15.57
CA HIS A 439 30.64 5.10 16.63
C HIS A 439 30.46 6.64 16.60
N HIS A 440 31.44 7.39 16.10
CA HIS A 440 31.38 8.85 15.98
C HIS A 440 30.59 9.31 14.75
N ASP A 441 30.64 8.57 13.64
CA ASP A 441 29.93 8.87 12.40
C ASP A 441 28.41 8.78 12.60
N PHE A 442 27.94 7.70 13.22
CA PHE A 442 26.51 7.53 13.54
C PHE A 442 25.97 8.58 14.51
N LYS A 443 26.77 9.00 15.50
CA LYS A 443 26.33 9.93 16.56
C LYS A 443 25.82 11.25 16.01
N ASN A 444 26.42 11.74 14.93
CA ASN A 444 26.08 13.05 14.34
C ASN A 444 24.84 12.99 13.43
N CYS A 445 24.51 11.83 12.86
CA CYS A 445 23.32 11.63 12.02
C CYS A 445 22.08 11.23 12.84
N LEU A 446 22.27 10.68 14.04
CA LEU A 446 21.19 10.19 14.92
C LEU A 446 20.52 11.29 15.76
N ILE A 447 20.85 12.55 15.53
CA ILE A 447 20.32 13.68 16.32
C ILE A 447 18.84 13.95 16.01
N SER A 448 18.33 13.62 14.82
CA SER A 448 16.94 13.88 14.42
C SER A 448 16.07 12.65 14.16
N ILE A 449 16.68 11.46 14.11
CA ILE A 449 15.98 10.23 13.72
C ILE A 449 14.90 9.91 14.76
N GLN A 450 13.67 9.73 14.27
CA GLN A 450 12.50 9.34 15.04
C GLN A 450 12.23 7.84 14.87
N ASP A 451 12.33 7.34 13.63
CA ASP A 451 12.03 5.95 13.28
C ASP A 451 13.29 5.23 12.80
N LEU A 452 13.68 4.16 13.48
CA LEU A 452 14.80 3.30 13.10
C LEU A 452 14.33 1.86 12.86
N THR A 453 14.41 1.39 11.62
CA THR A 453 14.11 0.00 11.26
C THR A 453 15.37 -0.70 10.76
N ILE A 454 15.66 -1.88 11.31
CA ILE A 454 16.78 -2.71 10.89
C ILE A 454 16.27 -4.13 10.66
N GLU A 455 16.47 -4.67 9.45
CA GLU A 455 15.99 -6.00 9.06
C GLU A 455 17.13 -6.89 8.48
N GLN A 456 17.08 -8.20 8.72
CA GLN A 456 17.94 -9.20 8.05
C GLN A 456 19.46 -8.91 8.14
N CYS A 457 19.96 -8.53 9.33
CA CYS A 457 21.40 -8.38 9.54
C CYS A 457 22.12 -9.75 9.54
N GLY A 458 22.65 -10.16 8.39
CA GLY A 458 23.27 -11.48 8.17
C GLY A 458 24.67 -11.67 8.75
N ARG A 459 25.42 -10.59 9.01
CA ARG A 459 26.82 -10.65 9.49
C ARG A 459 27.04 -9.70 10.66
N GLY A 460 27.25 -10.24 11.87
CA GLY A 460 27.95 -9.56 12.97
C GLY A 460 27.47 -8.17 13.46
N VAL A 461 26.35 -7.62 12.94
CA VAL A 461 25.92 -6.25 13.21
C VAL A 461 25.73 -6.05 14.71
N LYS A 462 26.64 -5.28 15.31
CA LYS A 462 26.42 -4.67 16.61
C LYS A 462 25.75 -3.33 16.35
N LEU A 463 24.54 -3.15 16.87
CA LEU A 463 23.91 -1.83 16.89
C LEU A 463 24.87 -0.85 17.58
N PRO A 464 25.12 0.33 16.98
CA PRO A 464 26.12 1.24 17.51
C PRO A 464 25.66 1.78 18.87
N GLY A 465 26.52 1.70 19.88
CA GLY A 465 26.24 2.24 21.23
C GLY A 465 25.98 3.76 21.25
N SER A 466 26.27 4.46 20.15
CA SER A 466 25.93 5.88 19.98
C SER A 466 24.43 6.14 19.79
N LEU A 467 23.61 5.09 19.54
CA LEU A 467 22.15 5.19 19.57
C LEU A 467 21.65 5.76 20.91
N CYS A 468 22.28 5.40 22.02
CA CYS A 468 21.92 5.85 23.37
C CYS A 468 22.12 7.36 23.60
N SER A 469 22.77 8.07 22.67
CA SER A 469 22.86 9.54 22.70
C SER A 469 21.72 10.25 21.99
N SER A 470 20.79 9.52 21.34
CA SER A 470 19.68 10.14 20.60
C SER A 470 18.55 10.58 21.53
N ILE A 471 18.14 11.84 21.39
CA ILE A 471 17.09 12.45 22.21
C ILE A 471 15.71 12.34 21.52
N TYR A 472 15.66 12.09 20.22
CA TYR A 472 14.44 12.20 19.41
C TYR A 472 13.93 10.85 18.89
N LEU A 473 14.62 9.76 19.17
CA LEU A 473 14.23 8.44 18.70
C LEU A 473 12.96 7.98 19.44
N ILE A 474 11.90 7.72 18.67
CA ILE A 474 10.56 7.35 19.15
C ILE A 474 10.33 5.86 18.95
N ASP A 475 10.69 5.34 17.77
CA ASP A 475 10.36 3.98 17.35
C ASP A 475 11.62 3.21 16.89
N ILE A 476 11.85 2.04 17.49
CA ILE A 476 12.88 1.08 17.04
C ILE A 476 12.20 -0.21 16.61
N ALA A 477 12.55 -0.69 15.41
CA ALA A 477 12.11 -1.98 14.93
C ALA A 477 13.30 -2.84 14.44
N LEU A 478 13.44 -4.05 14.98
CA LEU A 478 14.47 -5.03 14.63
C LEU A 478 13.80 -6.31 14.10
N PHE A 479 14.08 -6.69 12.86
CA PHE A 479 13.47 -7.86 12.22
C PHE A 479 14.53 -8.84 11.69
N ARG A 480 14.35 -10.14 11.90
CA ARG A 480 15.16 -11.21 11.26
C ARG A 480 16.66 -11.10 11.52
N CYS A 481 17.07 -10.51 12.65
CA CYS A 481 18.48 -10.31 13.00
C CYS A 481 19.06 -11.57 13.65
N LYS A 482 19.50 -12.52 12.81
CA LYS A 482 19.90 -13.86 13.25
C LYS A 482 21.18 -13.91 14.11
N MET A 483 22.10 -12.96 13.96
CA MET A 483 23.39 -12.98 14.67
C MET A 483 23.45 -12.03 15.87
N VAL A 484 22.42 -11.20 16.10
CA VAL A 484 22.41 -10.24 17.21
C VAL A 484 22.22 -10.99 18.53
N GLU A 485 23.28 -11.01 19.33
CA GLU A 485 23.23 -11.63 20.67
C GLU A 485 22.81 -10.64 21.78
N TYR A 486 23.15 -9.35 21.61
CA TYR A 486 22.99 -8.29 22.60
C TYR A 486 22.56 -6.99 21.93
N LEU A 487 21.65 -6.24 22.56
CA LEU A 487 21.24 -4.89 22.19
C LEU A 487 22.01 -3.83 23.01
N PRO A 488 22.16 -2.60 22.50
CA PRO A 488 22.68 -1.48 23.27
C PRO A 488 21.70 -1.15 24.43
N PRO A 489 22.11 -0.34 25.42
CA PRO A 489 21.25 0.05 26.53
C PRO A 489 20.12 0.99 26.06
N LEU A 490 19.09 0.43 25.41
CA LEU A 490 17.95 1.18 24.86
C LEU A 490 17.08 1.84 25.94
N HIS A 491 17.19 1.41 27.19
CA HIS A 491 16.48 1.99 28.33
C HIS A 491 16.93 3.42 28.66
N GLU A 492 18.12 3.83 28.20
CA GLU A 492 18.65 5.18 28.40
C GLU A 492 18.01 6.20 27.43
N LEU A 493 17.24 5.74 26.44
CA LEU A 493 16.61 6.61 25.44
C LEU A 493 15.44 7.40 26.05
N PRO A 494 15.51 8.74 26.09
CA PRO A 494 14.51 9.55 26.76
C PRO A 494 13.22 9.68 25.96
N SER A 495 13.14 9.32 24.67
CA SER A 495 11.93 9.53 23.86
C SER A 495 11.33 8.25 23.28
N LEU A 496 11.93 7.08 23.58
CA LEU A 496 11.51 5.80 23.03
C LEU A 496 10.10 5.43 23.52
N LYS A 497 9.15 5.35 22.57
CA LYS A 497 7.75 4.97 22.81
C LYS A 497 7.43 3.59 22.25
N MET A 498 8.00 3.18 21.13
CA MET A 498 7.73 1.85 20.56
C MET A 498 9.02 1.05 20.32
N LEU A 499 8.99 -0.21 20.74
CA LEU A 499 10.05 -1.16 20.50
C LEU A 499 9.48 -2.45 19.93
N THR A 500 9.89 -2.78 18.70
CA THR A 500 9.52 -4.02 18.01
C THR A 500 10.76 -4.86 17.75
N ILE A 501 10.75 -6.12 18.17
CA ILE A 501 11.80 -7.10 17.93
C ILE A 501 11.13 -8.36 17.41
N ALA A 502 11.49 -8.84 16.22
CA ALA A 502 10.88 -10.04 15.66
C ALA A 502 11.90 -10.92 14.92
N ASP A 503 11.80 -12.24 15.11
CA ASP A 503 12.62 -13.25 14.43
C ASP A 503 14.13 -13.05 14.68
N CYS A 504 14.50 -12.81 15.95
CA CYS A 504 15.89 -12.67 16.42
C CYS A 504 16.29 -13.89 17.28
N PRO A 505 16.59 -15.06 16.67
CA PRO A 505 16.71 -16.33 17.39
C PRO A 505 17.90 -16.43 18.36
N ASN A 506 18.96 -15.63 18.15
CA ASN A 506 20.16 -15.63 19.00
C ASN A 506 20.19 -14.56 20.08
N LEU A 507 19.16 -13.71 20.16
CA LEU A 507 19.10 -12.64 21.15
C LEU A 507 19.02 -13.20 22.56
N LYS A 508 20.00 -12.87 23.40
CA LYS A 508 20.14 -13.36 24.78
C LYS A 508 19.39 -12.46 25.77
N GLY A 509 18.99 -13.03 26.90
CA GLY A 509 18.10 -12.38 27.87
C GLY A 509 18.66 -11.13 28.59
N CYS A 510 19.97 -10.98 28.72
CA CYS A 510 20.52 -9.69 29.16
C CYS A 510 20.80 -8.88 27.92
N TRP A 511 19.98 -7.87 27.63
CA TRP A 511 20.12 -7.06 26.41
C TRP A 511 21.56 -6.51 26.29
N TRP A 512 22.26 -6.18 27.39
CA TRP A 512 23.69 -5.80 27.37
C TRP A 512 24.57 -6.70 28.25
N LYS A 513 25.89 -6.69 27.96
CA LYS A 513 26.94 -7.60 28.45
C LYS A 513 27.33 -7.55 29.94
N LYS A 514 26.51 -7.03 30.87
CA LYS A 514 26.87 -7.09 32.30
C LYS A 514 26.48 -8.46 32.89
N GLN A 515 27.43 -9.38 32.94
CA GLN A 515 27.28 -10.75 33.50
C GLN A 515 27.15 -10.80 35.03
N GLN A 516 27.22 -9.67 35.74
CA GLN A 516 27.23 -9.60 37.22
C GLN A 516 26.31 -8.50 37.79
N ALA A 517 25.13 -8.28 37.21
CA ALA A 517 24.13 -7.42 37.85
C ALA A 517 23.25 -8.25 38.81
N THR A 518 23.15 -7.81 40.07
CA THR A 518 22.15 -8.28 41.04
C THR A 518 20.74 -7.91 40.55
N GLU A 519 19.72 -8.68 40.94
CA GLU A 519 18.32 -8.52 40.48
C GLU A 519 17.72 -7.12 40.75
N GLU A 520 18.29 -6.37 41.70
CA GLU A 520 17.82 -5.04 42.11
C GLU A 520 18.32 -3.88 41.22
N ASP A 521 19.32 -4.10 40.35
CA ASP A 521 19.91 -3.09 39.46
C ASP A 521 19.40 -3.15 38.01
N TRP A 522 18.25 -3.80 37.78
CA TRP A 522 17.68 -3.92 36.43
C TRP A 522 17.12 -2.58 35.95
N PRO A 523 17.52 -2.08 34.78
CA PRO A 523 17.03 -0.81 34.30
C PRO A 523 15.59 -0.90 33.81
N HIS A 524 14.87 0.20 33.99
CA HIS A 524 13.45 0.31 33.71
C HIS A 524 13.21 1.11 32.43
N PHE A 525 12.33 0.61 31.55
CA PHE A 525 11.78 1.41 30.46
C PHE A 525 10.70 2.34 31.01
N LEU A 526 11.04 3.60 31.29
CA LEU A 526 10.12 4.55 31.93
C LEU A 526 9.14 5.23 30.95
N ARG A 527 9.44 5.24 29.65
CA ARG A 527 8.65 5.99 28.64
C ARG A 527 8.09 5.13 27.49
N LEU A 528 8.36 3.82 27.53
CA LEU A 528 7.87 2.91 26.51
C LEU A 528 6.35 2.78 26.62
N SER A 529 5.66 2.94 25.50
CA SER A 529 4.21 2.80 25.39
C SER A 529 3.81 1.48 24.73
N TYR A 530 4.62 0.98 23.78
CA TYR A 530 4.34 -0.23 23.03
C TYR A 530 5.57 -1.14 22.95
N LEU A 531 5.40 -2.43 23.26
CA LEU A 531 6.44 -3.45 23.19
C LEU A 531 5.94 -4.66 22.41
N SER A 532 6.61 -5.00 21.32
CA SER A 532 6.31 -6.19 20.52
C SER A 532 7.56 -7.05 20.38
N ILE A 533 7.51 -8.29 20.87
CA ILE A 533 8.60 -9.26 20.76
C ILE A 533 8.04 -10.56 20.17
N ARG A 534 8.57 -10.97 19.01
CA ARG A 534 8.12 -12.16 18.28
C ARG A 534 9.26 -13.10 17.94
N CYS A 535 9.05 -14.41 18.03
CA CYS A 535 10.00 -15.45 17.59
C CYS A 535 11.43 -15.25 18.14
N CYS A 536 11.57 -14.97 19.44
CA CYS A 536 12.86 -14.78 20.12
C CYS A 536 13.02 -15.81 21.26
N PRO A 537 13.29 -17.10 20.96
CA PRO A 537 13.25 -18.20 21.94
C PRO A 537 14.36 -18.14 23.00
N LYS A 538 15.55 -17.58 22.70
CA LYS A 538 16.67 -17.48 23.66
C LYS A 538 16.55 -16.30 24.62
N LEU A 539 15.52 -15.48 24.45
CA LEU A 539 15.28 -14.30 25.26
C LEU A 539 14.61 -14.68 26.58
N THR A 540 15.39 -15.26 27.50
CA THR A 540 14.92 -15.76 28.81
C THR A 540 14.82 -14.68 29.89
N ARG A 541 15.36 -13.50 29.61
CA ARG A 541 15.31 -12.32 30.48
C ARG A 541 15.06 -11.09 29.60
N ILE A 542 14.32 -10.11 30.06
CA ILE A 542 13.96 -8.87 29.33
C ILE A 542 13.91 -7.76 30.39
N PRO A 543 14.40 -6.53 30.11
CA PRO A 543 14.31 -5.44 31.07
C PRO A 543 12.86 -5.18 31.48
N LEU A 544 12.67 -4.56 32.63
CA LEU A 544 11.34 -4.38 33.20
C LEU A 544 10.67 -3.17 32.53
N PHE A 545 9.38 -3.31 32.19
CA PHE A 545 8.61 -2.31 31.44
C PHE A 545 7.32 -1.91 32.20
N PRO A 546 7.44 -1.29 33.39
CA PRO A 546 6.29 -1.06 34.26
C PRO A 546 5.31 0.01 33.77
N THR A 547 5.71 0.89 32.85
CA THR A 547 4.93 2.07 32.43
C THR A 547 4.21 1.93 31.08
N LEU A 548 4.12 0.73 30.50
CA LEU A 548 3.42 0.52 29.22
C LEU A 548 1.96 0.99 29.28
N GLU A 549 1.59 1.94 28.41
CA GLU A 549 0.24 2.49 28.30
C GLU A 549 -0.53 2.00 27.05
N GLY A 550 0.19 1.50 26.03
CA GLY A 550 -0.37 1.04 24.76
C GLY A 550 -0.59 -0.46 24.78
N GLY A 551 0.31 -1.18 24.13
CA GLY A 551 0.19 -2.61 23.87
C GLY A 551 1.44 -3.43 24.18
N LEU A 552 1.24 -4.66 24.64
CA LEU A 552 2.27 -5.66 24.88
C LEU A 552 1.97 -6.90 24.03
N LEU A 553 2.84 -7.21 23.08
CA LEU A 553 2.75 -8.41 22.25
C LEU A 553 3.98 -9.29 22.49
N LEU A 554 3.75 -10.51 22.97
CA LEU A 554 4.78 -11.53 23.16
C LEU A 554 4.39 -12.79 22.38
N GLU A 555 5.11 -13.10 21.31
CA GLU A 555 4.84 -14.28 20.46
C GLU A 555 6.08 -15.18 20.40
N LYS A 556 5.99 -16.49 20.70
CA LYS A 556 7.11 -17.45 20.57
C LYS A 556 8.38 -16.97 21.29
N THR A 557 8.20 -16.54 22.54
CA THR A 557 9.25 -16.04 23.46
C THR A 557 9.11 -16.69 24.83
N SER A 558 10.04 -16.45 25.76
CA SER A 558 9.92 -16.95 27.14
C SER A 558 8.95 -16.12 27.97
N GLY A 559 7.99 -16.79 28.62
CA GLY A 559 7.02 -16.18 29.53
C GLY A 559 7.63 -15.67 30.85
N GLN A 560 8.87 -16.07 31.17
CA GLN A 560 9.54 -15.67 32.42
C GLN A 560 9.74 -14.16 32.55
N ALA A 561 9.94 -13.45 31.43
CA ALA A 561 10.05 -12.00 31.42
C ALA A 561 8.76 -11.32 31.91
N LEU A 562 7.62 -11.76 31.37
CA LEU A 562 6.31 -11.26 31.74
C LEU A 562 6.01 -11.50 33.22
N VAL A 563 6.24 -12.73 33.68
CA VAL A 563 6.03 -13.13 35.09
C VAL A 563 6.87 -12.28 36.05
N ARG A 564 8.12 -11.95 35.69
CA ARG A 564 8.99 -11.10 36.51
C ARG A 564 8.51 -9.65 36.58
N THR A 565 8.12 -9.04 35.46
CA THR A 565 7.58 -7.67 35.46
C THR A 565 6.30 -7.56 36.30
N MET A 566 5.46 -8.58 36.24
CA MET A 566 4.22 -8.64 37.02
C MET A 566 4.45 -8.83 38.53
N LYS A 567 5.54 -9.50 38.96
CA LYS A 567 5.88 -9.74 40.38
C LYS A 567 6.62 -8.58 41.05
N MET A 568 6.84 -7.46 40.35
CA MET A 568 7.56 -6.33 40.94
C MET A 568 6.76 -5.71 42.09
N LYS A 569 7.45 -5.47 43.21
CA LYS A 569 6.87 -4.73 44.34
C LYS A 569 6.52 -3.31 43.89
N ARG A 570 5.34 -2.84 44.31
CA ARG A 570 4.87 -1.47 44.10
C ARG A 570 5.93 -0.49 44.63
N THR A 571 6.72 0.11 43.75
CA THR A 571 7.51 1.28 44.12
C THR A 571 6.60 2.50 44.04
N ALA A 572 6.93 3.57 44.78
CA ALA A 572 6.07 4.72 45.02
C ALA A 572 5.65 5.56 43.78
N LEU A 573 5.93 5.09 42.55
CA LEU A 573 5.73 5.88 41.32
C LEU A 573 4.60 5.37 40.38
N VAL A 574 4.34 4.07 40.19
CA VAL A 574 3.17 3.50 39.45
C VAL A 574 3.11 1.97 39.68
N ALA A 575 1.92 1.35 39.74
CA ALA A 575 1.79 -0.13 39.76
C ALA A 575 2.13 -0.72 38.37
N PRO A 576 2.90 -1.82 38.27
CA PRO A 576 3.39 -2.30 36.98
C PRO A 576 2.25 -2.62 36.02
N LEU A 577 2.39 -2.17 34.76
CA LEU A 577 1.44 -2.38 33.65
C LEU A 577 0.04 -1.82 33.88
N SER A 578 -0.18 -0.95 34.87
CA SER A 578 -1.52 -0.54 35.26
C SER A 578 -2.28 0.28 34.22
N LYS A 579 -1.54 0.86 33.25
CA LYS A 579 -2.08 1.66 32.15
C LYS A 579 -2.18 0.88 30.84
N LEU A 580 -1.81 -0.40 30.81
CA LEU A 580 -1.78 -1.22 29.61
C LEU A 580 -3.19 -1.40 29.04
N LYS A 581 -3.38 -1.16 27.74
CA LYS A 581 -4.66 -1.32 27.05
C LYS A 581 -4.76 -2.65 26.31
N GLU A 582 -3.68 -3.09 25.69
CA GLU A 582 -3.68 -4.30 24.87
C GLU A 582 -2.63 -5.28 25.34
N MET A 583 -3.01 -6.54 25.53
CA MET A 583 -2.09 -7.60 25.91
C MET A 583 -2.33 -8.84 25.03
N ILE A 584 -1.28 -9.27 24.34
CA ILE A 584 -1.30 -10.41 23.44
C ILE A 584 -0.15 -11.35 23.80
N ILE A 585 -0.50 -12.59 24.13
CA ILE A 585 0.44 -13.67 24.40
C ILE A 585 0.18 -14.79 23.39
N ALA A 586 1.18 -15.17 22.61
CA ALA A 586 1.05 -16.19 21.58
C ALA A 586 2.23 -17.18 21.59
N GLY A 587 2.00 -18.48 21.46
CA GLY A 587 3.09 -19.44 21.22
C GLY A 587 4.12 -19.57 22.35
N ILE A 588 3.75 -19.33 23.62
CA ILE A 588 4.70 -19.38 24.76
C ILE A 588 4.68 -20.77 25.42
N ASP A 589 5.76 -21.52 25.25
CA ASP A 589 5.87 -22.91 25.71
C ASP A 589 6.20 -23.07 27.20
N ASP A 590 6.78 -22.05 27.85
CA ASP A 590 7.27 -22.11 29.24
C ASP A 590 6.39 -21.36 30.25
N LEU A 591 5.24 -20.84 29.80
CA LEU A 591 4.28 -20.12 30.64
C LEU A 591 3.27 -21.08 31.27
N GLU A 592 3.46 -21.41 32.55
CA GLU A 592 2.57 -22.33 33.29
C GLU A 592 1.38 -21.60 33.93
N SER A 593 1.60 -20.39 34.44
CA SER A 593 0.59 -19.58 35.13
C SER A 593 0.94 -18.09 35.08
N LEU A 594 -0.08 -17.22 35.09
CA LEU A 594 0.09 -15.78 35.27
C LEU A 594 0.03 -15.41 36.77
N PRO A 595 0.93 -14.56 37.30
CA PRO A 595 0.97 -14.20 38.72
C PRO A 595 -0.22 -13.32 39.14
N GLU A 596 -0.84 -13.67 40.26
CA GLU A 596 -2.03 -12.99 40.79
C GLU A 596 -1.78 -11.50 41.08
N GLU A 597 -0.64 -11.19 41.71
CA GLU A 597 -0.24 -9.82 42.10
C GLU A 597 -0.15 -8.85 40.91
N GLY A 598 0.21 -9.34 39.72
CA GLY A 598 0.36 -8.53 38.52
C GLY A 598 -0.95 -8.32 37.76
N ILE A 599 -1.79 -9.35 37.68
CA ILE A 599 -3.09 -9.27 37.00
C ILE A 599 -4.02 -8.27 37.69
N CYS A 600 -4.01 -8.22 39.02
CA CYS A 600 -4.76 -7.21 39.79
C CYS A 600 -4.43 -5.75 39.39
N ASN A 601 -3.26 -5.49 38.80
CA ASN A 601 -2.86 -4.14 38.42
C ASN A 601 -3.37 -3.74 37.02
N LEU A 602 -3.78 -4.67 36.15
CA LEU A 602 -4.16 -4.41 34.74
C LEU A 602 -5.54 -3.75 34.57
N THR A 603 -5.84 -2.72 35.35
CA THR A 603 -7.17 -2.09 35.43
C THR A 603 -7.62 -1.35 34.16
N SER A 604 -6.68 -1.01 33.27
CA SER A 604 -6.94 -0.28 32.01
C SER A 604 -7.03 -1.18 30.77
N LEU A 605 -6.99 -2.50 30.94
CA LEU A 605 -6.93 -3.46 29.84
C LEU A 605 -8.24 -3.49 29.04
N GLN A 606 -8.14 -3.30 27.73
CA GLN A 606 -9.22 -3.27 26.75
C GLN A 606 -9.23 -4.53 25.88
N GLU A 607 -8.08 -5.14 25.63
CA GLU A 607 -8.01 -6.39 24.87
C GLU A 607 -7.01 -7.35 25.49
N PHE A 608 -7.45 -8.59 25.75
CA PHE A 608 -6.59 -9.67 26.20
C PHE A 608 -6.71 -10.88 25.28
N VAL A 609 -5.63 -11.22 24.58
CA VAL A 609 -5.55 -12.35 23.66
C VAL A 609 -4.49 -13.33 24.14
N ILE A 610 -4.87 -14.60 24.24
CA ILE A 610 -3.98 -15.74 24.51
C ILE A 610 -4.13 -16.72 23.35
N TRP A 611 -3.02 -17.09 22.72
CA TRP A 611 -2.99 -17.97 21.55
C TRP A 611 -1.90 -19.04 21.71
N GLU A 612 -2.16 -20.31 21.39
CA GLU A 612 -1.15 -21.39 21.29
C GLU A 612 -0.16 -21.43 22.48
N CYS A 613 -0.65 -21.41 23.72
CA CYS A 613 0.15 -21.51 24.94
C CYS A 613 -0.08 -22.88 25.62
N PRO A 614 0.65 -23.94 25.22
CA PRO A 614 0.28 -25.33 25.57
C PRO A 614 0.45 -25.69 27.05
N ARG A 615 1.30 -24.96 27.78
CA ARG A 615 1.55 -25.21 29.22
C ARG A 615 0.73 -24.34 30.16
N LEU A 616 0.04 -23.31 29.66
CA LEU A 616 -0.74 -22.42 30.48
C LEU A 616 -1.98 -23.16 30.99
N ALA A 617 -1.98 -23.49 32.28
CA ALA A 617 -2.97 -24.39 32.85
C ALA A 617 -4.17 -23.67 33.46
N SER A 618 -4.04 -22.41 33.90
CA SER A 618 -5.14 -21.67 34.53
C SER A 618 -4.96 -20.16 34.45
N LEU A 619 -6.07 -19.44 34.56
CA LEU A 619 -6.08 -18.00 34.82
C LEU A 619 -6.16 -17.74 36.33
N PRO A 620 -5.46 -16.72 36.87
CA PRO A 620 -5.49 -16.45 38.29
C PRO A 620 -6.86 -15.89 38.73
N PRO A 621 -7.31 -16.14 39.98
CA PRO A 621 -8.57 -15.59 40.51
C PRO A 621 -8.67 -14.07 40.42
N ALA A 622 -7.53 -13.38 40.37
CA ALA A 622 -7.42 -11.94 40.15
C ALA A 622 -8.13 -11.42 38.88
N MET A 623 -8.43 -12.27 37.89
CA MET A 623 -9.15 -11.87 36.67
C MET A 623 -10.51 -11.21 36.97
N ARG A 624 -11.16 -11.55 38.09
CA ARG A 624 -12.40 -10.91 38.57
C ARG A 624 -12.28 -9.40 38.80
N HIS A 625 -11.06 -8.87 38.98
CA HIS A 625 -10.79 -7.46 39.19
C HIS A 625 -10.67 -6.67 37.87
N LEU A 626 -10.63 -7.34 36.72
CA LEU A 626 -10.57 -6.72 35.39
C LEU A 626 -11.96 -6.32 34.91
N THR A 627 -12.60 -5.38 35.61
CA THR A 627 -13.97 -4.93 35.30
C THR A 627 -14.05 -4.10 34.01
N SER A 628 -12.93 -3.52 33.57
CA SER A 628 -12.85 -2.67 32.36
C SER A 628 -12.60 -3.46 31.06
N LEU A 629 -12.44 -4.79 31.13
CA LEU A 629 -12.07 -5.61 29.98
C LEU A 629 -13.31 -5.99 29.16
N PRO A 630 -13.48 -5.48 27.93
CA PRO A 630 -14.62 -5.81 27.08
C PRO A 630 -14.48 -7.18 26.39
N SER A 631 -13.24 -7.61 26.08
CA SER A 631 -12.98 -8.79 25.24
C SER A 631 -11.82 -9.64 25.76
N LEU A 632 -12.10 -10.94 25.98
CA LEU A 632 -11.12 -11.98 26.24
C LEU A 632 -11.16 -13.02 25.11
N ARG A 633 -10.01 -13.29 24.49
CA ARG A 633 -9.87 -14.32 23.45
C ARG A 633 -8.80 -15.33 23.85
N VAL A 634 -9.16 -16.60 23.90
CA VAL A 634 -8.23 -17.71 24.17
C VAL A 634 -8.36 -18.74 23.05
N ASN A 635 -7.33 -18.90 22.22
CA ASN A 635 -7.34 -19.84 21.11
C ASN A 635 -6.17 -20.82 21.21
N ASP A 636 -6.37 -22.04 20.73
CA ASP A 636 -5.36 -23.10 20.66
C ASP A 636 -4.63 -23.35 22.01
N CYS A 637 -5.33 -23.18 23.13
CA CYS A 637 -4.84 -23.45 24.49
C CYS A 637 -5.74 -24.50 25.17
N GLU A 638 -5.53 -25.79 24.89
CA GLU A 638 -6.45 -26.87 25.29
C GLU A 638 -6.74 -26.89 26.79
N LYS A 639 -5.70 -26.97 27.63
CA LYS A 639 -5.84 -27.03 29.10
C LYS A 639 -6.56 -25.82 29.68
N LEU A 640 -6.21 -24.63 29.20
CA LEU A 640 -6.83 -23.38 29.64
C LEU A 640 -8.30 -23.30 29.20
N THR A 641 -8.58 -23.69 27.96
CA THR A 641 -9.94 -23.64 27.40
C THR A 641 -10.90 -24.56 28.13
N GLU A 642 -10.44 -25.74 28.56
CA GLU A 642 -11.27 -26.67 29.36
C GLU A 642 -11.58 -26.09 30.74
N ARG A 643 -10.57 -25.59 31.47
CA ARG A 643 -10.78 -25.01 32.81
C ARG A 643 -11.58 -23.72 32.79
N CYS A 644 -11.44 -22.88 31.77
CA CYS A 644 -12.24 -21.66 31.58
C CYS A 644 -13.75 -21.94 31.44
N LYS A 645 -14.16 -23.15 31.05
CA LYS A 645 -15.59 -23.52 30.93
C LYS A 645 -16.23 -23.91 32.25
N GLU A 646 -15.44 -24.32 33.24
CA GLU A 646 -15.93 -24.87 34.51
C GLU A 646 -15.32 -24.13 35.70
N GLU A 647 -14.05 -24.40 36.00
CA GLU A 647 -13.38 -23.98 37.23
C GLU A 647 -13.01 -22.49 37.25
N ASP A 648 -12.50 -21.97 36.13
CA ASP A 648 -12.07 -20.58 35.98
C ASP A 648 -13.22 -19.65 35.53
N TRP A 649 -14.40 -20.21 35.22
CA TRP A 649 -15.58 -19.47 34.75
C TRP A 649 -15.99 -18.32 35.69
N PRO A 650 -16.07 -18.50 37.02
CA PRO A 650 -16.45 -17.41 37.94
C PRO A 650 -15.49 -16.22 37.92
N ASN A 651 -14.26 -16.41 37.41
CA ASN A 651 -13.24 -15.36 37.35
C ASN A 651 -13.29 -14.54 36.06
N ILE A 652 -14.02 -15.00 35.04
CA ILE A 652 -14.11 -14.37 33.71
C ILE A 652 -15.53 -14.05 33.24
N SER A 653 -16.57 -14.59 33.91
CA SER A 653 -17.97 -14.46 33.49
C SER A 653 -18.49 -13.02 33.42
N HIS A 654 -17.84 -12.06 34.08
CA HIS A 654 -18.18 -10.64 34.02
C HIS A 654 -17.76 -9.95 32.71
N ILE A 655 -16.93 -10.61 31.88
CA ILE A 655 -16.41 -10.07 30.62
C ILE A 655 -17.49 -10.17 29.52
N PRO A 656 -17.86 -9.08 28.84
CA PRO A 656 -18.96 -9.08 27.86
C PRO A 656 -18.75 -10.00 26.65
N TYR A 657 -17.52 -10.08 26.13
CA TYR A 657 -17.17 -10.89 24.96
C TYR A 657 -16.08 -11.91 25.30
N ILE A 658 -16.41 -13.20 25.21
CA ILE A 658 -15.49 -14.31 25.47
C ILE A 658 -15.49 -15.26 24.28
N LEU A 659 -14.31 -15.42 23.66
CA LEU A 659 -14.10 -16.34 22.55
C LEU A 659 -13.04 -17.38 22.94
N LEU A 660 -13.43 -18.66 22.94
CA LEU A 660 -12.58 -19.80 23.27
C LEU A 660 -12.45 -20.76 22.08
N ASN A 661 -11.24 -21.01 21.59
CA ASN A 661 -10.95 -21.88 20.43
C ASN A 661 -11.86 -21.58 19.23
N TYR A 662 -11.92 -20.31 18.83
CA TYR A 662 -12.76 -19.81 17.72
C TYR A 662 -14.26 -20.02 17.92
N LYS A 663 -14.70 -20.41 19.12
CA LYS A 663 -16.11 -20.52 19.51
C LYS A 663 -16.46 -19.40 20.48
N GLU A 664 -17.50 -18.67 20.14
CA GLU A 664 -18.07 -17.64 21.00
C GLU A 664 -18.80 -18.31 22.16
N LEU A 665 -18.37 -17.99 23.39
CA LEU A 665 -18.95 -18.58 24.61
C LEU A 665 -19.87 -17.58 25.34
N GLN A 666 -19.59 -16.28 25.21
CA GLN A 666 -20.42 -15.21 25.74
C GLN A 666 -20.33 -13.96 24.85
N ASN A 667 -21.49 -13.35 24.55
CA ASN A 667 -21.62 -12.07 23.86
C ASN A 667 -22.86 -11.35 24.41
N LEU A 668 -22.65 -10.39 25.31
CA LEU A 668 -23.71 -9.68 26.04
C LEU A 668 -24.14 -8.35 25.38
N GLY A 669 -23.95 -8.19 24.07
CA GLY A 669 -24.60 -7.14 23.30
C GLY A 669 -24.01 -5.74 23.50
N THR A 670 -22.89 -5.48 22.85
CA THR A 670 -22.57 -4.15 22.29
C THR A 670 -22.11 -4.38 20.86
N GLU A 671 -22.96 -4.03 19.88
CA GLU A 671 -22.47 -3.71 18.54
C GLU A 671 -21.40 -2.63 18.68
N VAL A 672 -20.32 -2.73 17.89
CA VAL A 672 -19.06 -1.94 17.97
C VAL A 672 -18.02 -2.55 18.92
N PHE A 673 -17.25 -3.55 18.46
CA PHE A 673 -15.80 -3.73 18.73
C PHE A 673 -15.18 -4.87 17.86
N LEU A 674 -15.74 -5.18 16.68
CA LEU A 674 -15.20 -6.20 15.78
C LEU A 674 -14.00 -5.74 14.93
N PHE A 675 -13.52 -4.51 15.08
CA PHE A 675 -12.61 -3.91 14.11
C PHE A 675 -11.31 -3.40 14.73
N SER A 676 -10.37 -4.32 14.98
CA SER A 676 -8.92 -4.01 14.86
C SER A 676 -8.07 -5.29 14.74
N SER A 677 -8.29 -6.28 15.60
CA SER A 677 -7.40 -7.46 15.69
C SER A 677 -7.80 -8.64 14.81
N ALA A 678 -9.10 -8.86 14.54
CA ALA A 678 -9.54 -9.99 13.70
C ALA A 678 -9.09 -9.88 12.24
N ILE A 679 -9.12 -8.67 11.67
CA ILE A 679 -8.59 -8.37 10.33
C ILE A 679 -7.06 -8.45 10.34
N TYR A 680 -6.39 -7.92 11.37
CA TYR A 680 -4.94 -8.04 11.51
C TYR A 680 -4.47 -9.50 11.56
N TYR A 681 -5.09 -10.35 12.38
CA TYR A 681 -4.73 -11.76 12.51
C TYR A 681 -5.17 -12.64 11.32
N ALA A 682 -6.29 -12.32 10.68
CA ALA A 682 -6.67 -12.96 9.40
C ALA A 682 -5.66 -12.59 8.28
N ILE A 683 -5.22 -11.32 8.22
CA ILE A 683 -4.16 -10.86 7.30
C ILE A 683 -2.81 -11.49 7.66
N GLN A 684 -2.45 -11.61 8.94
CA GLN A 684 -1.18 -12.22 9.38
C GLN A 684 -1.13 -13.74 9.10
N SER A 685 -2.27 -14.45 9.25
CA SER A 685 -2.46 -15.86 8.91
C SER A 685 -2.43 -16.10 7.39
N LEU A 686 -2.98 -15.18 6.60
CA LEU A 686 -2.83 -15.15 5.14
C LEU A 686 -1.38 -14.87 4.70
N LEU A 687 -0.69 -13.93 5.37
CA LEU A 687 0.72 -13.58 5.10
C LEU A 687 1.69 -14.72 5.45
N THR A 688 1.42 -15.48 6.51
CA THR A 688 2.23 -16.67 6.86
C THR A 688 2.01 -17.82 5.88
N LYS A 689 0.80 -18.01 5.34
CA LYS A 689 0.55 -18.98 4.24
C LYS A 689 1.16 -18.54 2.91
N LEU A 690 1.28 -17.23 2.65
CA LEU A 690 1.97 -16.66 1.48
C LEU A 690 3.51 -16.74 1.55
N SER A 691 4.08 -17.18 2.68
CA SER A 691 5.54 -17.37 2.83
C SER A 691 6.09 -18.61 2.09
N PHE A 692 5.21 -19.48 1.58
CA PHE A 692 5.58 -20.72 0.86
C PHE A 692 5.69 -20.60 -0.68
N PHE A 693 5.43 -19.44 -1.28
CA PHE A 693 5.60 -19.25 -2.72
C PHE A 693 7.02 -18.73 -3.08
N PRO A 694 7.68 -19.29 -4.11
CA PRO A 694 9.02 -18.90 -4.52
C PRO A 694 9.11 -17.46 -5.07
N PRO A 695 10.30 -16.83 -5.02
CA PRO A 695 10.52 -15.40 -5.30
C PRO A 695 10.26 -14.94 -6.75
N SER A 696 9.91 -15.84 -7.67
CA SER A 696 9.58 -15.53 -9.07
C SER A 696 8.15 -14.96 -9.27
N CYS A 697 7.38 -14.73 -8.21
CA CYS A 697 6.01 -14.19 -8.27
C CYS A 697 5.79 -12.99 -7.32
N MET A 698 6.72 -12.00 -7.35
CA MET A 698 6.62 -10.75 -6.56
C MET A 698 5.34 -9.95 -6.85
N ASP A 699 4.83 -10.01 -8.07
CA ASP A 699 3.67 -9.22 -8.51
C ASP A 699 2.32 -9.65 -7.90
N ARG A 700 2.23 -10.87 -7.35
CA ARG A 700 1.04 -11.37 -6.63
C ARG A 700 1.08 -11.06 -5.12
N ARG A 701 2.26 -10.74 -4.58
CA ARG A 701 2.48 -10.43 -3.16
C ARG A 701 2.12 -8.98 -2.82
N ALA A 702 2.42 -8.05 -3.73
CA ALA A 702 2.01 -6.65 -3.62
C ALA A 702 0.49 -6.48 -3.83
N THR A 703 -0.09 -7.16 -4.82
CA THR A 703 -1.54 -7.10 -5.12
C THR A 703 -2.42 -7.73 -4.05
N MET A 704 -1.96 -8.72 -3.26
CA MET A 704 -2.75 -9.23 -2.13
C MET A 704 -2.69 -8.33 -0.88
N ILE A 705 -1.63 -7.53 -0.71
CA ILE A 705 -1.51 -6.54 0.37
C ILE A 705 -2.36 -5.30 0.05
N GLU A 706 -2.46 -4.92 -1.24
CA GLU A 706 -3.40 -3.89 -1.71
C GLU A 706 -4.86 -4.38 -1.73
N ALA A 707 -5.13 -5.63 -2.12
CA ALA A 707 -6.47 -6.21 -1.97
C ALA A 707 -6.92 -6.23 -0.49
N ALA A 708 -6.02 -6.55 0.46
CA ALA A 708 -6.31 -6.47 1.89
C ALA A 708 -6.55 -5.03 2.40
N ARG A 709 -6.02 -4.01 1.70
CA ARG A 709 -6.35 -2.59 1.94
C ARG A 709 -7.66 -2.17 1.30
N CYS A 710 -8.01 -2.67 0.10
CA CYS A 710 -9.25 -2.35 -0.60
C CYS A 710 -10.49 -3.01 0.04
N TYR A 711 -10.37 -4.21 0.62
CA TYR A 711 -11.47 -4.83 1.39
C TYR A 711 -11.75 -4.15 2.75
N ALA A 712 -10.87 -3.28 3.23
CA ALA A 712 -11.02 -2.57 4.50
C ALA A 712 -11.67 -1.17 4.37
N LEU A 713 -11.90 -0.67 3.16
CA LEU A 713 -12.43 0.68 2.92
C LEU A 713 -13.95 0.85 2.76
N PRO A 714 -14.81 -0.19 2.66
CA PRO A 714 -16.27 0.02 2.76
C PRO A 714 -16.84 -0.02 4.19
N LEU A 715 -16.01 -0.05 5.25
CA LEU A 715 -16.47 -0.16 6.64
C LEU A 715 -15.93 0.97 7.54
N LEU A 716 -15.81 2.18 7.00
CA LEU A 716 -15.59 3.43 7.73
C LEU A 716 -16.82 4.35 7.62
#